data_AF-A0A0L0DRD9-F1
#
_entry.id   AF-A0A0L0DRD9-F1
#
_cell.length_a   1.000
_cell.length_b   1.000
_cell.length_c   1.000
_cell.angle_alpha   90.00
_cell.angle_beta   90.00
_cell.angle_gamma   90.00
#
_symmetry.space_group_name_H-M   'P 1'
#
loop_
_entity.id
_entity.type
_entity.pdbx_description
1 polymer ?
#
loop_
_entity_poly.entity_id
_entity_poly.type
_entity_poly.pdbx_seq_one_letter_code
_entity_poly.pdbx_strand_id
1 'polypeptide(L)'
;MAADMKTRPTEAFAFGHEGPVNIRWNKLASTYVSDDPRAKASSLFELRATNGYMPTHHPLTTLPEPFGPLDSLLRRMPAKLRAENPRPGQELVSEDKGLLFVGDRVEPPAGSAAAAELKQICSEERSLIKELEAATETETAEALSAALLEVQEKKRSVYHGLIPDVAARFEALYRGDRVDAQLPLYGEVAALPNLVQAARDVVAHAERGQSPLIMALFRDYSFLLSAYIFEPAHWYYQFHYRIPSIRGQKTENAYGFARSVVPPQIAQPLKVIADAIGLKPFVEYSCGWGLNNWRFVQDTLETTAVPHFVFPTAGMFEYDNLDIVRPNTGTEDERGFAVVHVQLEAYTSQLIAAARVIIESAEQLTIGADGAASESSLHALRSALHMHAEGMKRICEIQHTMWKRSKPAAYLDLRTFIYGVEGNCGPNKMFPAEGLAYEFEEGRQFLKPRGESGANSSIIPGADTLFGVVFMYPENNLTKYLSELRSYRPLLQRDYLRLLGDAVVRHNIVECQASTDADGRDTSVVGGVLARDPVAKFLWLLNVSLIRRFRMEHWRHTKAFIIKHTRNPVATGGTPITQWLPNQLGAVLRLMQAITASFTEDDIDVINEHFAPELTQLRTYFESRPALPQSVLDAIDSADSAYDMLSAAFDGTVAFCLQELQQDAAELKGLFTDQE
;
A
#
# COMPACT_ATOMS: atom_id res chain seq x y z
N MET A 1 -23.94 -9.93 -31.46
CA MET A 1 -23.08 -10.30 -30.32
C MET A 1 -21.64 -9.83 -30.50
N ALA A 2 -20.88 -10.25 -31.53
CA ALA A 2 -19.49 -9.80 -31.74
C ALA A 2 -19.30 -8.28 -32.01
N ALA A 3 -20.33 -7.57 -32.47
CA ALA A 3 -20.27 -6.13 -32.74
C ALA A 3 -20.41 -5.25 -31.48
N ASP A 4 -21.07 -5.76 -30.43
CA ASP A 4 -21.35 -5.03 -29.18
C ASP A 4 -20.20 -5.20 -28.15
N MET A 5 -19.35 -6.21 -28.35
CA MET A 5 -18.15 -6.46 -27.54
C MET A 5 -16.96 -5.55 -27.91
N LYS A 6 -17.03 -4.82 -29.03
CA LYS A 6 -15.95 -3.90 -29.46
C LYS A 6 -16.02 -2.52 -28.81
N THR A 7 -17.15 -2.15 -28.20
CA THR A 7 -17.40 -0.80 -27.64
C THR A 7 -17.16 -0.69 -26.13
N ARG A 8 -17.31 -1.79 -25.37
CA ARG A 8 -16.99 -1.85 -23.92
C ARG A 8 -15.51 -1.75 -23.52
N PRO A 9 -14.51 -2.25 -24.30
CA PRO A 9 -13.13 -2.31 -23.81
C PRO A 9 -12.49 -0.93 -23.63
N THR A 10 -12.87 0.06 -24.45
CA THR A 10 -12.25 1.39 -24.44
C THR A 10 -12.57 2.23 -23.20
N GLU A 11 -13.68 1.97 -22.49
CA GLU A 11 -14.02 2.69 -21.25
C GLU A 11 -13.45 2.02 -19.99
N ALA A 12 -13.45 0.68 -19.92
CA ALA A 12 -12.81 -0.06 -18.82
C ALA A 12 -11.30 0.26 -18.72
N PHE A 13 -10.69 0.47 -19.89
CA PHE A 13 -9.29 0.86 -20.07
C PHE A 13 -9.14 2.33 -20.51
N ALA A 14 -10.11 3.22 -20.26
CA ALA A 14 -9.88 4.65 -20.48
C ALA A 14 -8.91 5.17 -19.41
N PHE A 15 -7.63 5.27 -19.75
CA PHE A 15 -6.63 5.99 -18.97
C PHE A 15 -6.66 7.43 -19.45
N GLY A 16 -7.10 8.35 -18.59
CA GLY A 16 -7.32 9.77 -18.90
C GLY A 16 -6.06 10.51 -19.33
N HIS A 17 -5.55 10.22 -20.52
CA HIS A 17 -4.56 11.01 -21.22
C HIS A 17 -5.31 11.93 -22.19
N GLU A 18 -5.27 13.23 -21.96
CA GLU A 18 -5.66 14.22 -22.95
C GLU A 18 -4.56 14.29 -24.02
N GLY A 19 -4.64 13.42 -25.02
CA GLY A 19 -3.75 13.47 -26.19
C GLY A 19 -3.61 12.14 -26.94
N PRO A 20 -3.46 12.16 -28.28
CA PRO A 20 -3.25 10.93 -29.05
C PRO A 20 -1.83 10.40 -28.84
N VAL A 21 -1.66 9.37 -28.00
CA VAL A 21 -0.40 8.62 -27.90
C VAL A 21 -0.38 7.52 -28.97
N ASN A 22 0.25 7.82 -30.10
CA ASN A 22 0.35 6.93 -31.26
C ASN A 22 1.50 5.89 -31.09
N ILE A 23 1.62 5.26 -29.91
CA ILE A 23 2.67 4.28 -29.62
C ILE A 23 2.06 2.88 -29.53
N ARG A 24 2.42 2.02 -30.50
CA ARG A 24 2.01 0.60 -30.54
C ARG A 24 2.80 -0.21 -29.52
N TRP A 25 2.18 -1.25 -28.94
CA TRP A 25 2.83 -2.19 -28.00
C TRP A 25 4.23 -2.63 -28.47
N ASN A 26 4.40 -2.97 -29.75
CA ASN A 26 5.67 -3.46 -30.29
C ASN A 26 6.78 -2.39 -30.28
N LYS A 27 6.42 -1.10 -30.39
CA LYS A 27 7.36 0.03 -30.24
C LYS A 27 7.61 0.35 -28.76
N LEU A 28 6.70 -0.04 -27.88
CA LEU A 28 6.78 0.20 -26.44
C LEU A 28 7.57 -0.92 -25.73
N ALA A 29 7.40 -2.18 -26.12
CA ALA A 29 8.25 -3.30 -25.71
C ALA A 29 9.73 -3.02 -25.98
N SER A 30 10.05 -2.43 -27.14
CA SER A 30 11.43 -2.03 -27.47
C SER A 30 11.91 -0.73 -26.79
N THR A 31 11.02 0.10 -26.25
CA THR A 31 11.34 1.43 -25.68
C THR A 31 11.24 1.46 -24.13
N TYR A 32 10.45 0.57 -23.53
CA TYR A 32 10.12 0.52 -22.10
C TYR A 32 10.26 -0.89 -21.51
N VAL A 33 10.67 -1.89 -22.29
CA VAL A 33 11.15 -3.16 -21.75
C VAL A 33 12.46 -3.47 -22.48
N SER A 34 13.38 -2.50 -22.44
CA SER A 34 14.75 -2.69 -22.93
C SER A 34 15.41 -3.76 -22.07
N ASP A 35 15.73 -4.89 -22.69
CA ASP A 35 16.62 -5.90 -22.09
C ASP A 35 18.09 -5.46 -22.16
N ASP A 36 18.42 -4.33 -22.81
CA ASP A 36 19.76 -3.76 -22.74
C ASP A 36 19.95 -3.07 -21.39
N PRO A 37 20.78 -3.63 -20.49
CA PRO A 37 21.09 -2.99 -19.23
C PRO A 37 21.66 -1.58 -19.47
N ARG A 38 22.42 -1.35 -20.54
CA ARG A 38 23.11 -0.06 -20.78
C ARG A 38 22.20 1.05 -21.30
N ALA A 39 20.91 0.79 -21.53
CA ALA A 39 19.97 1.80 -22.01
C ALA A 39 19.69 2.85 -20.92
N LYS A 40 19.94 4.13 -21.21
CA LYS A 40 19.60 5.26 -20.33
C LYS A 40 18.09 5.28 -20.08
N ALA A 41 17.67 5.25 -18.81
CA ALA A 41 16.26 5.38 -18.45
C ALA A 41 15.73 6.76 -18.81
N SER A 42 14.55 6.84 -19.38
CA SER A 42 13.78 8.04 -19.73
C SER A 42 13.08 8.70 -18.54
N SER A 43 12.87 7.96 -17.44
CA SER A 43 12.22 8.41 -16.20
C SER A 43 12.64 7.54 -15.00
N LEU A 44 12.55 8.06 -13.77
CA LEU A 44 12.89 7.30 -12.56
C LEU A 44 12.02 6.03 -12.40
N PHE A 45 10.73 6.10 -12.74
CA PHE A 45 9.79 4.96 -12.68
C PHE A 45 9.58 4.31 -14.05
N GLU A 46 10.60 4.33 -14.92
CA GLU A 46 10.60 3.51 -16.11
C GLU A 46 10.47 2.03 -15.72
N LEU A 47 9.42 1.38 -16.22
CA LEU A 47 9.25 -0.04 -16.04
C LEU A 47 10.31 -0.74 -16.85
N ARG A 48 10.87 -1.84 -16.33
CA ARG A 48 11.64 -2.80 -17.11
C ARG A 48 11.42 -4.17 -16.50
N ALA A 49 11.75 -5.21 -17.26
CA ALA A 49 11.84 -6.57 -16.72
C ALA A 49 12.86 -6.67 -15.58
N THR A 50 13.76 -5.69 -15.40
CA THR A 50 14.77 -5.67 -14.34
C THR A 50 14.26 -5.10 -13.01
N ASN A 51 13.55 -3.97 -13.04
CA ASN A 51 13.14 -3.25 -11.82
C ASN A 51 11.62 -3.31 -11.56
N GLY A 52 10.82 -3.86 -12.49
CA GLY A 52 9.37 -3.91 -12.33
C GLY A 52 8.78 -2.51 -12.13
N TYR A 53 8.08 -2.30 -11.02
CA TYR A 53 7.55 -0.99 -10.62
C TYR A 53 8.49 -0.18 -9.71
N MET A 54 9.62 -0.73 -9.27
CA MET A 54 10.61 -0.01 -8.45
C MET A 54 11.28 1.12 -9.25
N PRO A 55 11.76 2.18 -8.58
CA PRO A 55 12.56 3.20 -9.25
C PRO A 55 13.86 2.60 -9.81
N THR A 56 14.33 3.18 -10.91
CA THR A 56 15.58 2.79 -11.59
C THR A 56 16.84 3.18 -10.84
N HIS A 57 16.72 4.02 -9.80
CA HIS A 57 17.83 4.45 -8.95
C HIS A 57 17.42 4.36 -7.48
N HIS A 58 18.42 4.22 -6.61
CA HIS A 58 18.22 4.30 -5.17
C HIS A 58 17.73 5.70 -4.75
N PRO A 59 16.80 5.80 -3.80
CA PRO A 59 16.36 7.08 -3.28
C PRO A 59 17.52 7.87 -2.66
N LEU A 60 17.56 9.17 -2.91
CA LEU A 60 18.50 10.04 -2.20
C LEU A 60 18.12 10.12 -0.72
N THR A 61 19.09 9.85 0.14
CA THR A 61 18.94 9.85 1.61
C THR A 61 19.26 11.20 2.24
N THR A 62 19.94 12.08 1.51
CA THR A 62 20.36 13.41 1.96
C THR A 62 20.17 14.40 0.81
N LEU A 63 19.59 15.55 1.11
CA LEU A 63 19.42 16.63 0.13
C LEU A 63 20.68 17.49 0.02
N PRO A 64 20.95 18.11 -1.15
CA PRO A 64 22.09 18.99 -1.32
C PRO A 64 21.92 20.32 -0.57
N GLU A 65 23.02 21.05 -0.42
CA GLU A 65 23.16 22.24 0.43
C GLU A 65 22.04 23.30 0.28
N PRO A 66 21.54 23.65 -0.93
CA PRO A 66 20.44 24.60 -1.08
C PRO A 66 19.14 24.18 -0.37
N PHE A 67 18.96 22.89 -0.12
CA PHE A 67 17.81 22.31 0.57
C PHE A 67 18.17 21.82 1.99
N GLY A 68 19.33 22.20 2.52
CA GLY A 68 19.77 21.88 3.89
C GLY A 68 18.75 22.24 4.98
N PRO A 69 18.09 23.41 4.93
CA PRO A 69 17.02 23.75 5.88
C PRO A 69 15.85 22.75 5.87
N LEU A 70 15.44 22.29 4.68
CA LEU A 70 14.38 21.28 4.51
C LEU A 70 14.83 19.91 5.06
N ASP A 71 16.05 19.47 4.70
CA ASP A 71 16.62 18.20 5.18
C ASP A 71 16.72 18.16 6.71
N SER A 72 17.21 19.24 7.31
CA SER A 72 17.30 19.39 8.76
C SER A 72 15.94 19.32 9.45
N LEU A 73 14.93 20.01 8.90
CA LEU A 73 13.57 19.95 9.44
C LEU A 73 13.01 18.52 9.38
N LEU A 74 13.14 17.84 8.25
CA LEU A 74 12.66 16.47 8.06
C LEU A 74 13.36 15.45 8.97
N ARG A 75 14.64 15.66 9.33
CA ARG A 75 15.34 14.79 10.28
C ARG A 75 14.86 14.97 11.72
N ARG A 76 14.47 16.20 12.10
CA ARG A 76 13.94 16.51 13.44
C ARG A 76 12.44 16.23 13.56
N MET A 77 11.73 16.13 12.44
CA MET A 77 10.29 15.96 12.36
C MET A 77 9.73 14.71 13.06
N PRO A 78 10.30 13.50 12.93
CA PRO A 78 9.65 12.28 13.38
C PRO A 78 9.29 12.30 14.87
N ALA A 79 8.23 11.62 15.29
CA ALA A 79 7.85 11.61 16.71
C ALA A 79 9.00 11.07 17.60
N LYS A 80 9.66 10.00 17.17
CA LYS A 80 10.91 9.50 17.77
C LYS A 80 12.04 9.71 16.78
N LEU A 81 13.11 10.37 17.21
CA LEU A 81 14.32 10.45 16.40
C LEU A 81 14.96 9.06 16.35
N ARG A 82 15.53 8.73 15.20
CA ARG A 82 16.29 7.50 15.03
C ARG A 82 17.75 7.78 15.32
N ALA A 83 18.42 6.85 16.00
CA ALA A 83 19.87 6.87 16.10
C ALA A 83 20.49 6.90 14.69
N GLU A 84 21.64 7.57 14.54
CA GLU A 84 22.43 7.45 13.31
C GLU A 84 22.85 5.99 13.15
N ASN A 85 22.35 5.31 12.11
CA ASN A 85 22.53 3.88 11.82
C ASN A 85 21.90 2.90 12.84
N PRO A 86 20.55 2.81 12.90
CA PRO A 86 19.90 1.81 13.73
C PRO A 86 20.15 0.42 13.15
N ARG A 87 20.60 -0.54 13.99
CA ARG A 87 20.62 -1.95 13.56
C ARG A 87 19.19 -2.48 13.49
N PRO A 88 18.86 -3.38 12.55
CA PRO A 88 17.55 -4.02 12.50
C PRO A 88 17.23 -4.67 13.86
N GLY A 89 16.10 -4.31 14.45
CA GLY A 89 15.68 -4.81 15.77
C GLY A 89 16.27 -4.09 16.98
N GLN A 90 17.07 -3.02 16.81
CA GLN A 90 17.50 -2.19 17.93
C GLN A 90 16.33 -1.30 18.40
N GLU A 91 15.99 -1.38 19.69
CA GLU A 91 15.03 -0.44 20.28
C GLU A 91 15.56 0.99 20.20
N LEU A 92 14.72 1.89 19.71
CA LEU A 92 15.01 3.32 19.66
C LEU A 92 15.18 3.85 21.08
N VAL A 93 16.31 4.51 21.33
CA VAL A 93 16.61 5.11 22.64
C VAL A 93 15.49 6.09 22.97
N SER A 94 14.80 5.85 24.10
CA SER A 94 13.57 6.55 24.49
C SER A 94 13.72 8.05 24.79
N GLU A 95 14.93 8.61 24.65
CA GLU A 95 15.26 9.96 25.07
C GLU A 95 15.23 10.99 23.94
N ASP A 96 15.40 10.59 22.67
CA ASP A 96 15.46 11.51 21.53
C ASP A 96 14.06 11.77 20.94
N LYS A 97 13.39 12.78 21.49
CA LYS A 97 12.06 13.26 21.07
C LYS A 97 12.20 14.20 19.86
N GLY A 98 11.45 13.95 18.78
CA GLY A 98 11.40 14.87 17.64
C GLY A 98 10.18 15.81 17.67
N LEU A 99 9.93 16.54 16.59
CA LEU A 99 8.94 17.64 16.56
C LEU A 99 7.50 17.13 16.60
N LEU A 100 7.21 15.99 15.98
CA LEU A 100 5.90 15.33 16.04
C LEU A 100 5.69 14.56 17.35
N PHE A 101 6.65 14.60 18.29
CA PHE A 101 6.53 13.89 19.55
C PHE A 101 5.33 14.40 20.33
N VAL A 102 4.25 13.63 20.29
CA VAL A 102 3.19 13.73 21.27
C VAL A 102 3.67 12.91 22.44
N GLY A 103 4.20 13.58 23.46
CA GLY A 103 4.75 12.83 24.57
C GLY A 103 3.72 11.90 25.17
N ASP A 104 4.17 10.69 25.55
CA ASP A 104 3.44 9.80 26.47
C ASP A 104 3.23 10.44 27.86
N ARG A 105 3.48 11.74 27.99
CA ARG A 105 3.48 12.51 29.20
C ARG A 105 2.67 13.74 28.91
N VAL A 106 1.41 13.68 29.31
CA VAL A 106 0.82 14.83 29.99
C VAL A 106 1.82 15.23 31.08
N GLU A 107 2.72 16.17 30.78
CA GLU A 107 3.67 16.63 31.78
C GLU A 107 2.89 17.50 32.77
N PRO A 108 2.85 17.10 34.05
CA PRO A 108 2.20 17.91 35.07
C PRO A 108 2.89 19.28 35.14
N PRO A 109 2.16 20.38 35.47
CA PRO A 109 2.74 21.70 35.57
C PRO A 109 4.01 21.69 36.43
N ALA A 110 5.05 22.39 35.98
CA ALA A 110 6.31 22.46 36.71
C ALA A 110 6.05 22.93 38.15
N GLY A 111 6.53 22.17 39.14
CA GLY A 111 6.34 22.45 40.56
C GLY A 111 5.04 21.91 41.19
N SER A 112 4.18 21.21 40.43
CA SER A 112 2.98 20.56 40.97
C SER A 112 3.30 19.25 41.72
N ALA A 113 2.36 18.79 42.56
CA ALA A 113 2.48 17.54 43.29
C ALA A 113 2.67 16.33 42.35
N ALA A 114 1.91 16.27 41.26
CA ALA A 114 2.06 15.23 40.24
C ALA A 114 3.43 15.26 39.55
N ALA A 115 4.06 16.44 39.40
CA ALA A 115 5.42 16.56 38.85
C ALA A 115 6.48 16.00 39.80
N ALA A 116 6.33 16.25 41.11
CA ALA A 116 7.20 15.68 42.13
C ALA A 116 7.04 14.16 42.21
N GLU A 117 5.80 13.67 42.20
CA GLU A 117 5.45 12.25 42.25
C GLU A 117 5.98 11.49 41.02
N LEU A 118 5.76 12.00 39.80
CA LEU A 118 6.29 11.37 38.59
C LEU A 118 7.81 11.37 38.52
N LYS A 119 8.48 12.40 39.05
CA LYS A 119 9.94 12.45 39.13
C LYS A 119 10.49 11.35 40.03
N GLN A 120 9.82 11.08 41.16
CA GLN A 120 10.17 10.01 42.08
C GLN A 120 9.93 8.63 41.44
N ILE A 121 8.73 8.41 40.87
CA ILE A 121 8.36 7.15 40.20
C ILE A 121 9.32 6.83 39.04
N CYS A 122 9.66 7.82 38.19
CA CYS A 122 10.61 7.61 37.09
C CYS A 122 12.04 7.31 37.59
N SER A 123 12.41 7.81 38.76
CA SER A 123 13.71 7.48 39.37
C SER A 123 13.74 6.03 39.86
N GLU A 124 12.65 5.58 40.47
CA GLU A 124 12.46 4.22 40.96
C GLU A 124 12.42 3.21 39.81
N GLU A 125 11.65 3.50 38.76
CA GLU A 125 11.56 2.70 37.53
C GLU A 125 12.94 2.50 36.87
N ARG A 126 13.76 3.55 36.77
CA ARG A 126 15.12 3.46 36.22
C ARG A 126 16.07 2.63 37.09
N SER A 127 15.89 2.64 38.42
CA SER A 127 16.67 1.79 39.31
C SER A 127 16.32 0.33 39.09
N LEU A 128 15.01 0.01 39.06
CA LEU A 128 14.50 -1.33 38.86
C LEU A 128 14.89 -1.92 37.50
N ILE A 129 14.87 -1.12 36.42
CA ILE A 129 15.35 -1.57 35.10
C ILE A 129 16.83 -1.96 35.16
N LYS A 130 17.69 -1.13 35.77
CA LYS A 130 19.12 -1.43 35.92
C LYS A 130 19.37 -2.68 36.76
N GLU A 131 18.60 -2.86 37.82
CA GLU A 131 18.69 -4.05 38.68
C GLU A 131 18.22 -5.31 37.94
N LEU A 132 17.15 -5.20 37.14
CA LEU A 132 16.62 -6.30 36.32
C LEU A 132 17.61 -6.71 35.22
N GLU A 133 18.24 -5.75 34.54
CA GLU A 133 19.27 -5.99 33.53
C GLU A 133 20.53 -6.66 34.12
N ALA A 134 20.80 -6.44 35.41
CA ALA A 134 21.92 -7.04 36.13
C ALA A 134 21.57 -8.39 36.79
N ALA A 135 20.30 -8.80 36.80
CA ALA A 135 19.85 -10.01 37.48
C ALA A 135 20.26 -11.27 36.72
N THR A 136 21.00 -12.17 37.39
CA THR A 136 21.43 -13.46 36.82
C THR A 136 20.58 -14.64 37.27
N GLU A 137 19.78 -14.47 38.33
CA GLU A 137 18.92 -15.49 38.91
C GLU A 137 17.45 -15.27 38.51
N THR A 138 16.78 -16.34 38.07
CA THR A 138 15.42 -16.29 37.50
C THR A 138 14.38 -15.76 38.50
N GLU A 139 14.40 -16.22 39.75
CA GLU A 139 13.46 -15.75 40.79
C GLU A 139 13.64 -14.26 41.10
N THR A 140 14.89 -13.76 41.07
CA THR A 140 15.18 -12.33 41.27
C THR A 140 14.68 -11.49 40.09
N ALA A 141 14.87 -11.96 38.86
CA ALA A 141 14.38 -11.28 37.67
C ALA A 141 12.84 -11.23 37.64
N GLU A 142 12.16 -12.30 38.04
CA GLU A 142 10.69 -12.33 38.14
C GLU A 142 10.17 -11.34 39.20
N ALA A 143 10.80 -11.30 40.37
CA ALA A 143 10.43 -10.36 41.43
C ALA A 143 10.66 -8.88 41.03
N LEU A 144 11.80 -8.58 40.40
CA LEU A 144 12.10 -7.25 39.88
C LEU A 144 11.15 -6.85 38.74
N SER A 145 10.78 -7.80 37.87
CA SER A 145 9.79 -7.58 36.82
C SER A 145 8.41 -7.26 37.39
N ALA A 146 7.99 -7.94 38.46
CA ALA A 146 6.72 -7.67 39.14
C ALA A 146 6.71 -6.28 39.81
N ALA A 147 7.80 -5.91 40.51
CA ALA A 147 7.96 -4.59 41.11
C ALA A 147 7.97 -3.47 40.06
N LEU A 148 8.66 -3.69 38.92
CA LEU A 148 8.68 -2.77 37.81
C LEU A 148 7.27 -2.55 37.23
N LEU A 149 6.47 -3.62 37.11
CA LEU A 149 5.07 -3.55 36.70
C LEU A 149 4.23 -2.68 37.64
N GLU A 150 4.35 -2.84 38.95
CA GLU A 150 3.64 -1.99 39.93
C GLU A 150 4.04 -0.52 39.81
N VAL A 151 5.33 -0.22 39.65
CA VAL A 151 5.82 1.15 39.47
C VAL A 151 5.30 1.75 38.16
N GLN A 152 5.26 0.96 37.08
CA GLN A 152 4.68 1.35 35.80
C GLN A 152 3.16 1.59 35.90
N GLU A 153 2.43 0.82 36.70
CA GLU A 153 1.01 1.04 36.96
C GLU A 153 0.76 2.31 37.77
N LYS A 154 1.54 2.57 38.83
CA LYS A 154 1.49 3.84 39.58
C LYS A 154 1.74 5.03 38.68
N LYS A 155 2.80 4.97 37.87
CA LYS A 155 3.12 5.98 36.86
C LYS A 155 1.93 6.24 35.94
N ARG A 156 1.31 5.17 35.43
CA ARG A 156 0.13 5.23 34.58
C ARG A 156 -1.05 5.90 35.29
N SER A 157 -1.27 5.57 36.55
CA SER A 157 -2.33 6.16 37.39
C SER A 157 -2.17 7.67 37.57
N VAL A 158 -0.95 8.15 37.83
CA VAL A 158 -0.67 9.60 37.94
C VAL A 158 -0.91 10.31 36.60
N TYR A 159 -0.44 9.74 35.48
CA TYR A 159 -0.78 10.26 34.16
C TYR A 159 -2.28 10.24 33.92
N HIS A 160 -2.98 9.20 34.39
CA HIS A 160 -4.43 9.11 34.25
C HIS A 160 -5.18 10.24 34.97
N GLY A 161 -4.69 10.65 36.15
CA GLY A 161 -5.26 11.76 36.90
C GLY A 161 -5.10 13.12 36.21
N LEU A 162 -4.07 13.28 35.37
CA LEU A 162 -3.82 14.53 34.63
C LEU A 162 -4.64 14.65 33.34
N ILE A 163 -5.25 13.55 32.90
CA ILE A 163 -6.01 13.47 31.65
C ILE A 163 -7.13 14.51 31.57
N PRO A 164 -8.05 14.65 32.55
CA PRO A 164 -9.22 15.50 32.39
C PRO A 164 -8.83 16.98 32.22
N ASP A 165 -7.81 17.43 32.95
CA ASP A 165 -7.31 18.80 32.88
C ASP A 165 -6.63 19.09 31.54
N VAL A 166 -5.88 18.13 30.99
CA VAL A 166 -5.24 18.30 29.66
C VAL A 166 -6.22 18.15 28.52
N ALA A 167 -7.17 17.22 28.61
CA ALA A 167 -8.26 17.12 27.66
C ALA A 167 -9.11 18.40 27.65
N ALA A 168 -9.42 18.98 28.82
CA ALA A 168 -10.13 20.25 28.92
C ALA A 168 -9.32 21.43 28.36
N ARG A 169 -8.01 21.50 28.65
CA ARG A 169 -7.12 22.53 28.06
C ARG A 169 -7.00 22.37 26.56
N PHE A 170 -6.84 21.15 26.07
CA PHE A 170 -6.75 20.86 24.65
C PHE A 170 -8.06 21.19 23.94
N GLU A 171 -9.22 20.71 24.42
CA GLU A 171 -10.54 21.08 23.89
C GLU A 171 -10.80 22.59 23.91
N ALA A 172 -10.41 23.29 24.98
CA ALA A 172 -10.56 24.75 25.07
C ALA A 172 -9.66 25.50 24.06
N LEU A 173 -8.43 25.01 23.84
CA LEU A 173 -7.53 25.56 22.84
C LEU A 173 -8.02 25.21 21.42
N TYR A 174 -8.53 24.00 21.23
CA TYR A 174 -8.90 23.42 19.95
C TYR A 174 -10.19 24.01 19.37
N ARG A 175 -11.13 24.37 20.24
CA ARG A 175 -12.33 25.13 19.86
C ARG A 175 -12.08 26.62 19.66
N GLY A 176 -10.90 27.14 20.00
CA GLY A 176 -10.58 28.55 19.90
C GLY A 176 -9.31 28.79 19.12
N ASP A 177 -9.35 28.73 17.78
CA ASP A 177 -8.44 29.25 16.74
C ASP A 177 -6.90 29.32 17.00
N ARG A 178 -6.36 28.71 18.07
CA ARG A 178 -5.02 29.02 18.62
C ARG A 178 -4.16 27.81 18.96
N VAL A 179 -4.64 26.57 18.84
CA VAL A 179 -3.78 25.37 18.95
C VAL A 179 -2.72 25.38 17.86
N ASP A 180 -3.14 25.73 16.64
CA ASP A 180 -2.30 25.63 15.45
C ASP A 180 -0.95 26.33 15.64
N ALA A 181 -0.97 27.61 16.02
CA ALA A 181 0.23 28.42 16.20
C ALA A 181 1.14 27.98 17.36
N GLN A 182 0.66 27.10 18.26
CA GLN A 182 1.42 26.60 19.41
C GLN A 182 2.08 25.25 19.15
N LEU A 183 1.72 24.56 18.06
CA LEU A 183 2.32 23.28 17.73
C LEU A 183 3.67 23.46 17.02
N PRO A 184 4.67 22.59 17.28
CA PRO A 184 6.04 22.78 16.82
C PRO A 184 6.20 23.05 15.33
N LEU A 185 5.50 22.32 14.46
CA LEU A 185 5.68 22.47 13.01
C LEU A 185 5.18 23.81 12.47
N TYR A 186 4.29 24.52 13.17
CA TYR A 186 3.83 25.84 12.72
C TYR A 186 4.98 26.84 12.65
N GLY A 187 5.74 26.98 13.75
CA GLY A 187 6.87 27.90 13.82
C GLY A 187 8.03 27.48 12.93
N GLU A 188 8.32 26.18 12.87
CA GLU A 188 9.40 25.62 12.04
C GLU A 188 9.14 25.83 10.54
N VAL A 189 7.91 25.61 10.06
CA VAL A 189 7.55 25.85 8.66
C VAL A 189 7.50 27.35 8.35
N ALA A 190 7.05 28.19 9.28
CA ALA A 190 7.08 29.64 9.09
C ALA A 190 8.51 30.19 8.95
N ALA A 191 9.47 29.58 9.67
CA ALA A 191 10.90 29.92 9.60
C ALA A 191 11.63 29.30 8.39
N LEU A 192 11.04 28.31 7.72
CA LEU A 192 11.63 27.68 6.54
C LEU A 192 11.73 28.72 5.39
N PRO A 193 12.89 28.89 4.74
CA PRO A 193 12.96 29.72 3.55
C PRO A 193 12.07 29.14 2.44
N ASN A 194 11.45 30.01 1.65
CA ASN A 194 10.74 29.57 0.45
C ASN A 194 11.76 29.22 -0.64
N LEU A 195 11.96 27.93 -0.87
CA LEU A 195 12.94 27.40 -1.81
C LEU A 195 12.39 27.18 -3.23
N VAL A 196 11.30 27.86 -3.61
CA VAL A 196 10.68 27.71 -4.95
C VAL A 196 11.68 27.96 -6.09
N GLN A 197 12.58 28.93 -5.95
CA GLN A 197 13.57 29.20 -7.00
C GLN A 197 14.60 28.06 -7.12
N ALA A 198 15.09 27.51 -6.01
CA ALA A 198 15.97 26.34 -6.02
C ALA A 198 15.27 25.12 -6.63
N ALA A 199 13.98 24.92 -6.36
CA ALA A 199 13.18 23.87 -7.00
C ALA A 199 13.08 24.07 -8.52
N ARG A 200 12.84 25.31 -9.00
CA ARG A 200 12.84 25.63 -10.44
C ARG A 200 14.20 25.38 -11.08
N ASP A 201 15.28 25.75 -10.41
CA ASP A 201 16.63 25.54 -10.92
C ASP A 201 16.91 24.04 -11.08
N VAL A 202 16.50 23.20 -10.11
CA VAL A 202 16.60 21.74 -10.22
C VAL A 202 15.78 21.21 -11.41
N VAL A 203 14.54 21.68 -11.59
CA VAL A 203 13.68 21.25 -12.72
C VAL A 203 14.25 21.68 -14.06
N ALA A 204 14.78 22.91 -14.16
CA ALA A 204 15.34 23.47 -15.38
C ALA A 204 16.62 22.74 -15.85
N HIS A 205 17.42 22.22 -14.91
CA HIS A 205 18.64 21.48 -15.20
C HIS A 205 18.46 19.96 -15.25
N ALA A 206 17.25 19.46 -14.95
CA ALA A 206 16.96 18.04 -15.10
C ALA A 206 16.75 17.70 -16.58
N GLU A 207 17.61 16.84 -17.13
CA GLU A 207 17.33 16.22 -18.42
C GLU A 207 16.03 15.39 -18.29
N ARG A 208 14.91 15.91 -18.83
CA ARG A 208 13.66 15.17 -19.05
C ARG A 208 13.12 14.39 -17.82
N GLY A 209 13.21 14.96 -16.61
CA GLY A 209 12.62 14.34 -15.41
C GLY A 209 13.39 13.14 -14.83
N GLN A 210 14.65 12.94 -15.22
CA GLN A 210 15.51 11.84 -14.75
C GLN A 210 16.26 12.15 -13.44
N SER A 211 15.89 13.20 -12.72
CA SER A 211 16.64 13.65 -11.56
C SER A 211 16.19 12.89 -10.30
N PRO A 212 17.06 12.07 -9.66
CA PRO A 212 16.76 11.50 -8.34
C PRO A 212 16.46 12.60 -7.31
N LEU A 213 17.02 13.81 -7.52
CA LEU A 213 16.76 14.97 -6.68
C LEU A 213 15.33 15.49 -6.82
N ILE A 214 14.73 15.55 -8.02
CA ILE A 214 13.31 15.94 -8.17
C ILE A 214 12.42 15.00 -7.35
N MET A 215 12.67 13.69 -7.42
CA MET A 215 11.87 12.70 -6.72
C MET A 215 12.08 12.74 -5.21
N ALA A 216 13.33 12.93 -4.76
CA ALA A 216 13.64 13.16 -3.37
C ALA A 216 12.95 14.43 -2.83
N LEU A 217 12.94 15.52 -3.60
CA LEU A 217 12.23 16.75 -3.24
C LEU A 217 10.72 16.54 -3.20
N PHE A 218 10.13 15.78 -4.13
CA PHE A 218 8.71 15.45 -4.09
C PHE A 218 8.35 14.68 -2.82
N ARG A 219 9.09 13.61 -2.50
CA ARG A 219 8.96 12.87 -1.25
C ARG A 219 9.07 13.82 -0.05
N ASP A 220 10.14 14.58 0.01
CA ASP A 220 10.49 15.36 1.20
C ASP A 220 9.48 16.50 1.44
N TYR A 221 9.04 17.21 0.40
CA TYR A 221 7.99 18.23 0.54
C TYR A 221 6.61 17.63 0.80
N SER A 222 6.27 16.48 0.20
CA SER A 222 4.98 15.83 0.48
C SER A 222 4.90 15.25 1.90
N PHE A 223 6.02 14.71 2.43
CA PHE A 223 6.13 14.31 3.84
C PHE A 223 5.98 15.50 4.78
N LEU A 224 6.68 16.61 4.50
CA LEU A 224 6.55 17.84 5.28
C LEU A 224 5.13 18.40 5.24
N LEU A 225 4.51 18.45 4.05
CA LEU A 225 3.12 18.86 3.89
C LEU A 225 2.19 18.02 4.75
N SER A 226 2.30 16.69 4.66
CA SER A 226 1.44 15.77 5.38
C SER A 226 1.60 15.92 6.90
N ALA A 227 2.84 15.92 7.39
CA ALA A 227 3.13 16.15 8.79
C ALA A 227 2.59 17.50 9.28
N TYR A 228 2.80 18.56 8.52
CA TYR A 228 2.31 19.89 8.83
C TYR A 228 0.78 19.90 8.90
N ILE A 229 0.04 19.48 7.88
CA ILE A 229 -1.42 19.63 7.94
C ILE A 229 -2.06 18.75 9.01
N PHE A 230 -1.51 17.56 9.24
CA PHE A 230 -2.10 16.58 10.15
C PHE A 230 -1.58 16.63 11.59
N GLU A 231 -0.57 17.43 11.92
CA GLU A 231 -0.06 17.53 13.30
C GLU A 231 -1.19 17.80 14.33
N PRO A 232 -2.12 18.76 14.14
CA PRO A 232 -3.19 18.98 15.12
C PRO A 232 -4.13 17.77 15.25
N ALA A 233 -4.45 17.11 14.13
CA ALA A 233 -5.28 15.92 14.08
C ALA A 233 -4.59 14.70 14.72
N HIS A 234 -3.27 14.56 14.53
CA HIS A 234 -2.47 13.54 15.15
C HIS A 234 -2.42 13.72 16.67
N TRP A 235 -2.18 14.95 17.14
CA TRP A 235 -2.30 15.29 18.55
C TRP A 235 -3.70 14.95 19.08
N TYR A 236 -4.77 15.39 18.42
CA TYR A 236 -6.14 15.07 18.81
C TYR A 236 -6.36 13.57 18.97
N TYR A 237 -5.95 12.77 17.98
CA TYR A 237 -6.02 11.31 18.03
C TYR A 237 -5.24 10.72 19.22
N GLN A 238 -3.98 11.15 19.42
CA GLN A 238 -3.15 10.67 20.52
C GLN A 238 -3.78 10.97 21.89
N PHE A 239 -4.45 12.13 22.07
CA PHE A 239 -5.13 12.47 23.32
C PHE A 239 -6.50 11.78 23.48
N HIS A 240 -7.36 11.78 22.46
CA HIS A 240 -8.74 11.30 22.64
C HIS A 240 -8.90 9.78 22.49
N TYR A 241 -8.06 9.13 21.69
CA TYR A 241 -8.23 7.72 21.34
C TYR A 241 -7.31 6.76 22.10
N ARG A 242 -6.09 7.18 22.45
CA ARG A 242 -5.21 6.34 23.28
C ARG A 242 -5.54 6.38 24.75
N ILE A 243 -6.31 7.37 25.21
CA ILE A 243 -6.64 7.55 26.60
C ILE A 243 -7.92 6.74 26.96
N PRO A 244 -7.83 5.64 27.73
CA PRO A 244 -8.95 4.74 28.00
C PRO A 244 -10.18 5.41 28.63
N SER A 245 -10.00 6.47 29.42
CA SER A 245 -11.11 7.20 30.06
C SER A 245 -11.89 8.11 29.12
N ILE A 246 -11.34 8.41 27.93
CA ILE A 246 -11.97 9.25 26.89
C ILE A 246 -12.36 8.40 25.66
N ARG A 247 -11.72 7.24 25.51
CA ARG A 247 -11.98 6.25 24.47
C ARG A 247 -13.47 5.87 24.43
N GLY A 248 -14.15 6.23 23.35
CA GLY A 248 -15.54 5.85 23.10
C GLY A 248 -16.55 7.00 23.05
N GLN A 249 -16.13 8.25 23.28
CA GLN A 249 -16.96 9.39 22.89
C GLN A 249 -17.03 9.44 21.36
N LYS A 250 -18.17 9.01 20.81
CA LYS A 250 -18.48 9.11 19.38
C LYS A 250 -18.52 10.59 19.00
N THR A 251 -17.43 11.12 18.47
CA THR A 251 -17.46 12.37 17.71
C THR A 251 -17.56 12.03 16.23
N GLU A 252 -18.33 12.79 15.47
CA GLU A 252 -18.39 12.66 14.00
C GLU A 252 -17.00 12.84 13.33
N ASN A 253 -16.05 13.41 14.08
CA ASN A 253 -14.66 13.63 13.69
C ASN A 253 -13.67 12.82 14.54
N ALA A 254 -13.46 11.55 14.19
CA ALA A 254 -12.61 10.62 14.95
C ALA A 254 -11.13 11.06 15.09
N TYR A 255 -10.65 11.95 14.21
CA TYR A 255 -9.27 12.42 14.16
C TYR A 255 -9.13 13.91 14.40
N GLY A 256 -10.24 14.64 14.56
CA GLY A 256 -10.18 16.06 14.72
C GLY A 256 -9.92 16.87 13.42
N PHE A 257 -9.80 18.19 13.55
CA PHE A 257 -9.45 19.17 12.54
C PHE A 257 -7.95 19.17 12.24
N ALA A 258 -7.65 19.25 10.95
CA ALA A 258 -6.33 19.50 10.42
C ALA A 258 -6.14 20.99 10.11
N ARG A 259 -4.91 21.39 9.79
CA ARG A 259 -4.67 22.72 9.22
C ARG A 259 -5.32 22.82 7.85
N SER A 260 -5.99 23.94 7.58
CA SER A 260 -6.71 24.18 6.34
C SER A 260 -5.95 25.02 5.31
N VAL A 261 -4.74 25.48 5.64
CA VAL A 261 -3.91 26.33 4.78
C VAL A 261 -2.49 25.76 4.69
N VAL A 262 -1.99 25.61 3.46
CA VAL A 262 -0.61 25.25 3.14
C VAL A 262 0.16 26.53 2.80
N PRO A 263 1.20 26.87 3.58
CA PRO A 263 1.92 28.11 3.40
C PRO A 263 2.83 28.08 2.15
N PRO A 264 3.23 29.25 1.62
CA PRO A 264 4.07 29.37 0.42
C PRO A 264 5.35 28.52 0.44
N GLN A 265 5.97 28.39 1.61
CA GLN A 265 7.19 27.62 1.89
C GLN A 265 7.08 26.15 1.48
N ILE A 266 5.86 25.59 1.51
CA ILE A 266 5.55 24.23 1.10
C ILE A 266 4.84 24.24 -0.26
N ALA A 267 3.79 25.05 -0.40
CA ALA A 267 2.90 25.02 -1.56
C ALA A 267 3.63 25.28 -2.88
N GLN A 268 4.47 26.31 -2.93
CA GLN A 268 5.11 26.76 -4.16
C GLN A 268 6.19 25.79 -4.68
N PRO A 269 7.21 25.40 -3.89
CA PRO A 269 8.19 24.42 -4.35
C PRO A 269 7.56 23.06 -4.65
N LEU A 270 6.61 22.58 -3.84
CA LEU A 270 5.94 21.31 -4.11
C LEU A 270 5.14 21.34 -5.41
N LYS A 271 4.48 22.45 -5.74
CA LYS A 271 3.79 22.62 -7.03
C LYS A 271 4.75 22.49 -8.21
N VAL A 272 5.87 23.22 -8.19
CA VAL A 272 6.89 23.17 -9.25
C VAL A 272 7.38 21.74 -9.47
N ILE A 273 7.67 21.03 -8.38
CA ILE A 273 8.18 19.66 -8.43
C ILE A 273 7.09 18.68 -8.89
N ALA A 274 5.87 18.79 -8.38
CA ALA A 274 4.75 17.91 -8.72
C ALA A 274 4.33 18.05 -10.18
N ASP A 275 4.25 19.29 -10.69
CA ASP A 275 3.95 19.59 -12.09
C ASP A 275 5.03 18.98 -13.01
N ALA A 276 6.32 19.06 -12.62
CA ALA A 276 7.43 18.51 -13.39
C ALA A 276 7.38 16.99 -13.58
N ILE A 277 6.73 16.26 -12.66
CA ILE A 277 6.60 14.79 -12.70
C ILE A 277 5.18 14.30 -13.02
N GLY A 278 4.24 15.22 -13.29
CA GLY A 278 2.85 14.89 -13.61
C GLY A 278 2.06 14.28 -12.45
N LEU A 279 2.41 14.67 -11.21
CA LEU A 279 1.70 14.29 -9.99
C LEU A 279 0.99 15.49 -9.37
N LYS A 280 0.07 15.21 -8.44
CA LYS A 280 -0.56 16.24 -7.62
C LYS A 280 0.37 16.63 -6.47
N PRO A 281 0.33 17.87 -5.97
CA PRO A 281 1.18 18.34 -4.86
C PRO A 281 0.68 17.79 -3.51
N PHE A 282 0.71 16.46 -3.34
CA PHE A 282 0.27 15.76 -2.15
C PHE A 282 1.00 14.41 -2.01
N VAL A 283 1.07 13.86 -0.79
CA VAL A 283 1.70 12.56 -0.55
C VAL A 283 0.91 11.44 -1.22
N GLU A 284 1.59 10.63 -2.02
CA GLU A 284 1.07 9.42 -2.65
C GLU A 284 2.05 8.25 -2.47
N TYR A 285 1.65 7.05 -2.90
CA TYR A 285 2.35 5.80 -2.61
C TYR A 285 3.74 5.65 -3.24
N SER A 286 3.93 6.02 -4.51
CA SER A 286 5.10 5.63 -5.31
C SER A 286 6.29 6.57 -5.11
N CYS A 287 6.15 7.81 -5.53
CA CYS A 287 7.17 8.86 -5.46
C CYS A 287 7.28 9.47 -4.06
N GLY A 288 6.19 9.45 -3.29
CA GLY A 288 6.12 9.97 -1.92
C GLY A 288 6.46 8.91 -0.87
N TRP A 289 5.44 8.20 -0.39
CA TRP A 289 5.44 7.46 0.86
C TRP A 289 6.21 6.14 0.84
N GLY A 290 6.16 5.39 -0.27
CA GLY A 290 6.67 4.03 -0.40
C GLY A 290 7.93 3.91 -1.26
N LEU A 291 7.78 3.84 -2.59
CA LEU A 291 8.84 3.36 -3.50
C LEU A 291 10.07 4.26 -3.61
N ASN A 292 9.96 5.53 -3.24
CA ASN A 292 11.08 6.46 -3.16
C ASN A 292 11.49 6.81 -1.71
N ASN A 293 10.96 6.10 -0.72
CA ASN A 293 11.20 6.35 0.71
C ASN A 293 11.92 5.18 1.40
N TRP A 294 12.92 4.60 0.75
CA TRP A 294 13.69 3.49 1.30
C TRP A 294 15.19 3.64 1.06
N ARG A 295 15.97 2.89 1.84
CA ARG A 295 17.43 2.75 1.72
C ARG A 295 17.86 1.37 2.18
N PHE A 296 19.07 0.96 1.80
CA PHE A 296 19.70 -0.21 2.40
C PHE A 296 20.32 0.14 3.76
N VAL A 297 20.34 -0.82 4.69
CA VAL A 297 20.97 -0.68 6.02
C VAL A 297 22.46 -0.95 5.92
N GLN A 298 22.86 -1.97 5.18
CA GLN A 298 24.25 -2.23 4.87
C GLN A 298 24.58 -1.61 3.52
N ASP A 299 25.37 -0.53 3.53
CA ASP A 299 25.97 0.10 2.34
C ASP A 299 27.06 -0.78 1.69
N THR A 300 26.92 -2.11 1.74
CA THR A 300 27.89 -3.04 1.12
C THR A 300 27.79 -3.08 -0.40
N LEU A 301 26.89 -2.31 -1.01
CA LEU A 301 26.91 -2.04 -2.44
C LEU A 301 27.52 -0.65 -2.65
N GLU A 302 28.85 -0.55 -2.48
CA GLU A 302 29.68 0.49 -3.10
C GLU A 302 29.57 0.35 -4.63
N THR A 303 28.41 0.62 -5.21
CA THR A 303 28.28 0.73 -6.66
C THR A 303 27.31 1.85 -6.98
N THR A 304 27.88 3.03 -7.22
CA THR A 304 27.31 4.08 -8.07
C THR A 304 27.03 3.60 -9.50
N ALA A 305 27.41 2.36 -9.84
CA ALA A 305 26.96 1.63 -11.02
C ALA A 305 25.74 0.77 -10.64
N VAL A 306 24.56 1.21 -11.06
CA VAL A 306 23.31 0.45 -11.01
C VAL A 306 23.53 -0.91 -11.66
N PRO A 307 23.52 -2.04 -10.92
CA PRO A 307 23.44 -3.32 -11.58
C PRO A 307 22.01 -3.39 -12.11
N HIS A 308 21.89 -3.43 -13.43
CA HIS A 308 20.63 -3.66 -14.10
C HIS A 308 20.16 -5.08 -13.76
N PHE A 309 19.45 -5.23 -12.65
CA PHE A 309 19.15 -6.55 -12.08
C PHE A 309 18.01 -7.20 -12.85
N VAL A 310 18.27 -8.27 -13.60
CA VAL A 310 17.18 -9.03 -14.24
C VAL A 310 16.32 -9.78 -13.21
N PHE A 311 16.78 -9.96 -11.97
CA PHE A 311 16.00 -10.44 -10.83
C PHE A 311 16.60 -9.89 -9.52
N PRO A 312 15.81 -9.63 -8.46
CA PRO A 312 16.38 -9.29 -7.16
C PRO A 312 17.33 -10.42 -6.74
N THR A 313 18.62 -10.10 -6.59
CA THR A 313 19.59 -11.07 -6.07
C THR A 313 19.15 -11.47 -4.66
N ALA A 314 19.08 -12.77 -4.39
CA ALA A 314 18.69 -13.28 -3.08
C ALA A 314 19.45 -12.55 -1.96
N GLY A 315 18.73 -12.03 -0.97
CA GLY A 315 19.32 -11.26 0.14
C GLY A 315 19.25 -9.74 0.00
N MET A 316 19.06 -9.17 -1.22
CA MET A 316 19.12 -7.71 -1.41
C MET A 316 17.93 -6.97 -0.77
N PHE A 317 16.71 -7.34 -1.14
CA PHE A 317 15.47 -6.71 -0.66
C PHE A 317 14.86 -7.50 0.52
N GLU A 318 15.71 -8.07 1.37
CA GLU A 318 15.27 -8.70 2.61
C GLU A 318 14.95 -7.63 3.67
N TYR A 319 13.96 -7.93 4.51
CA TYR A 319 13.42 -6.98 5.49
C TYR A 319 14.51 -6.34 6.37
N ASP A 320 15.48 -7.15 6.80
CA ASP A 320 16.54 -6.70 7.70
C ASP A 320 17.58 -5.81 6.98
N ASN A 321 17.64 -5.84 5.64
CA ASN A 321 18.53 -4.98 4.88
C ASN A 321 17.85 -3.68 4.42
N LEU A 322 16.56 -3.46 4.70
CA LEU A 322 15.81 -2.29 4.24
C LEU A 322 15.48 -1.35 5.40
N ASP A 323 15.51 -0.05 5.16
CA ASP A 323 15.03 0.98 6.08
C ASP A 323 14.34 2.11 5.31
N ILE A 324 13.60 2.97 6.01
CA ILE A 324 12.94 4.14 5.41
C ILE A 324 13.79 5.40 5.52
N VAL A 325 13.70 6.29 4.52
CA VAL A 325 14.46 7.54 4.49
C VAL A 325 13.84 8.59 5.41
N ARG A 326 12.51 8.75 5.32
CA ARG A 326 11.71 9.72 6.07
C ARG A 326 10.62 8.99 6.86
N PRO A 327 10.68 9.00 8.21
CA PRO A 327 9.58 8.60 9.07
C PRO A 327 8.69 9.80 9.47
N ASN A 328 7.41 9.55 9.76
CA ASN A 328 6.55 10.44 10.54
C ASN A 328 6.60 10.12 12.05
N THR A 329 6.61 8.84 12.41
CA THR A 329 6.62 8.40 13.83
C THR A 329 8.02 8.03 14.30
N GLY A 330 8.86 7.51 13.40
CA GLY A 330 10.18 6.98 13.70
C GLY A 330 10.17 5.55 14.23
N THR A 331 9.00 4.97 14.53
CA THR A 331 8.85 3.66 15.18
C THR A 331 9.22 2.47 14.29
N GLU A 332 9.45 1.31 14.91
CA GLU A 332 9.65 0.04 14.20
C GLU A 332 8.37 -0.42 13.49
N ASP A 333 7.19 -0.13 14.06
CA ASP A 333 5.91 -0.46 13.41
C ASP A 333 5.72 0.32 12.10
N GLU A 334 6.07 1.61 12.06
CA GLU A 334 6.08 2.40 10.82
C GLU A 334 7.11 1.87 9.82
N ARG A 335 8.33 1.55 10.29
CA ARG A 335 9.36 0.91 9.44
C ARG A 335 8.80 -0.36 8.83
N GLY A 336 8.22 -1.23 9.66
CA GLY A 336 7.73 -2.52 9.21
C GLY A 336 6.58 -2.41 8.23
N PHE A 337 5.64 -1.49 8.48
CA PHE A 337 4.55 -1.23 7.55
C PHE A 337 5.07 -0.73 6.20
N ALA A 338 5.99 0.24 6.17
CA ALA A 338 6.54 0.78 4.93
C ALA A 338 7.46 -0.20 4.18
N VAL A 339 8.39 -0.87 4.88
CA VAL A 339 9.35 -1.80 4.29
C VAL A 339 8.66 -2.99 3.64
N VAL A 340 7.58 -3.53 4.24
CA VAL A 340 6.84 -4.63 3.61
C VAL A 340 6.31 -4.20 2.24
N HIS A 341 5.80 -2.97 2.07
CA HIS A 341 5.34 -2.48 0.75
C HIS A 341 6.49 -2.36 -0.25
N VAL A 342 7.66 -1.90 0.17
CA VAL A 342 8.87 -1.86 -0.67
C VAL A 342 9.27 -3.27 -1.11
N GLN A 343 9.20 -4.26 -0.20
CA GLN A 343 9.47 -5.66 -0.53
C GLN A 343 8.46 -6.22 -1.53
N LEU A 344 7.16 -5.92 -1.41
CA LEU A 344 6.17 -6.36 -2.41
C LEU A 344 6.57 -5.92 -3.82
N GLU A 345 7.02 -4.67 -3.94
CA GLU A 345 7.24 -4.00 -5.22
C GLU A 345 8.60 -4.38 -5.83
N ALA A 346 9.59 -4.69 -5.00
CA ALA A 346 10.89 -5.22 -5.44
C ALA A 346 10.81 -6.57 -6.18
N TYR A 347 9.73 -7.34 -6.01
CA TYR A 347 9.53 -8.63 -6.69
C TYR A 347 8.63 -8.52 -7.95
N THR A 348 8.31 -7.30 -8.39
CA THR A 348 7.37 -7.09 -9.51
C THR A 348 8.01 -7.20 -10.89
N SER A 349 9.35 -7.22 -10.97
CA SER A 349 10.12 -7.47 -12.20
C SER A 349 9.69 -8.75 -12.90
N GLN A 350 9.52 -9.83 -12.12
CA GLN A 350 9.04 -11.13 -12.60
C GLN A 350 7.62 -11.04 -13.19
N LEU A 351 6.74 -10.23 -12.61
CA LEU A 351 5.37 -10.05 -13.14
C LEU A 351 5.39 -9.34 -14.50
N ILE A 352 6.22 -8.30 -14.65
CA ILE A 352 6.36 -7.54 -15.90
C ILE A 352 6.98 -8.42 -17.00
N ALA A 353 8.02 -9.18 -16.67
CA ALA A 353 8.65 -10.12 -17.60
C ALA A 353 7.65 -11.18 -18.09
N ALA A 354 6.89 -11.78 -17.16
CA ALA A 354 5.87 -12.76 -17.51
C ALA A 354 4.75 -12.17 -18.37
N ALA A 355 4.24 -10.97 -18.02
CA ALA A 355 3.19 -10.30 -18.80
C ALA A 355 3.61 -10.05 -20.25
N ARG A 356 4.86 -9.64 -20.49
CA ARG A 356 5.41 -9.48 -21.84
C ARG A 356 5.35 -10.78 -22.65
N VAL A 357 5.86 -11.88 -22.09
CA VAL A 357 5.88 -13.19 -22.78
C VAL A 357 4.46 -13.72 -23.01
N ILE A 358 3.52 -13.49 -22.08
CA ILE A 358 2.10 -13.84 -22.26
C ILE A 358 1.52 -13.11 -23.48
N ILE A 359 1.76 -11.80 -23.60
CA ILE A 359 1.24 -10.99 -24.71
C ILE A 359 1.87 -11.42 -26.04
N GLU A 360 3.19 -11.59 -26.09
CA GLU A 360 3.91 -12.04 -27.29
C GLU A 360 3.43 -13.43 -27.73
N SER A 361 3.25 -14.35 -26.80
CA SER A 361 2.74 -15.71 -27.09
C SER A 361 1.30 -15.66 -27.59
N ALA A 362 0.42 -14.85 -26.97
CA ALA A 362 -0.96 -14.68 -27.40
C ALA A 362 -1.07 -14.02 -28.79
N GLU A 363 -0.19 -13.07 -29.11
CA GLU A 363 -0.09 -12.48 -30.45
C GLU A 363 0.21 -13.58 -31.49
N GLN A 364 1.21 -14.43 -31.26
CA GLN A 364 1.55 -15.52 -32.17
C GLN A 364 0.41 -16.54 -32.33
N LEU A 365 -0.26 -16.89 -31.24
CA LEU A 365 -1.39 -17.82 -31.23
C LEU A 365 -2.65 -17.24 -31.91
N THR A 366 -2.77 -15.92 -31.94
CA THR A 366 -3.88 -15.23 -32.64
C THR A 366 -3.61 -15.05 -34.13
N ILE A 367 -2.35 -14.80 -34.53
CA ILE A 367 -1.94 -14.64 -35.93
C ILE A 367 -1.89 -15.97 -36.68
N GLY A 368 -1.54 -17.07 -36.01
CA GLY A 368 -1.38 -18.42 -36.58
C GLY A 368 -2.67 -19.12 -37.06
N ALA A 369 -3.65 -18.39 -37.58
CA ALA A 369 -4.95 -18.88 -38.04
C ALA A 369 -4.92 -19.90 -39.21
N ASP A 370 -3.73 -20.35 -39.64
CA ASP A 370 -3.53 -21.40 -40.64
C ASP A 370 -3.41 -22.83 -40.02
N GLY A 371 -3.82 -23.01 -38.76
CA GLY A 371 -4.39 -24.28 -38.30
C GLY A 371 -3.57 -25.14 -37.34
N ALA A 372 -2.41 -24.70 -36.86
CA ALA A 372 -1.78 -25.33 -35.69
C ALA A 372 -1.12 -24.24 -34.83
N ALA A 373 -1.61 -24.08 -33.59
CA ALA A 373 -0.88 -23.37 -32.57
C ALA A 373 0.51 -24.01 -32.46
N SER A 374 1.58 -23.21 -32.62
CA SER A 374 2.93 -23.74 -32.42
C SER A 374 3.05 -24.17 -30.96
N GLU A 375 3.39 -25.44 -30.72
CA GLU A 375 3.69 -25.97 -29.38
C GLU A 375 4.74 -25.10 -28.66
N SER A 376 5.66 -24.46 -29.41
CA SER A 376 6.61 -23.51 -28.83
C SER A 376 5.93 -22.28 -28.23
N SER A 377 4.88 -21.74 -28.85
CA SER A 377 4.14 -20.58 -28.34
C SER A 377 3.25 -20.96 -27.17
N LEU A 378 2.65 -22.15 -27.19
CA LEU A 378 1.88 -22.67 -26.06
C LEU A 378 2.79 -22.94 -24.85
N HIS A 379 3.97 -23.53 -25.07
CA HIS A 379 4.96 -23.73 -24.03
C HIS A 379 5.39 -22.40 -23.40
N ALA A 380 5.75 -21.40 -24.22
CA ALA A 380 6.12 -20.07 -23.73
C ALA A 380 4.99 -19.41 -22.92
N LEU A 381 3.74 -19.53 -23.38
CA LEU A 381 2.56 -19.04 -22.67
C LEU A 381 2.42 -19.70 -21.29
N ARG A 382 2.43 -21.04 -21.24
CA ARG A 382 2.31 -21.83 -19.99
C ARG A 382 3.44 -21.48 -19.02
N SER A 383 4.68 -21.44 -19.48
CA SER A 383 5.85 -21.07 -18.66
C SER A 383 5.73 -19.66 -18.10
N ALA A 384 5.25 -18.69 -18.89
CA ALA A 384 5.07 -17.32 -18.44
C ALA A 384 3.91 -17.18 -17.44
N LEU A 385 2.81 -17.91 -17.61
CA LEU A 385 1.72 -17.95 -16.63
C LEU A 385 2.17 -18.54 -15.29
N HIS A 386 2.98 -19.59 -15.33
CA HIS A 386 3.59 -20.18 -14.14
C HIS A 386 4.59 -19.20 -13.48
N MET A 387 5.43 -18.54 -14.27
CA MET A 387 6.34 -17.49 -13.78
C MET A 387 5.58 -16.35 -13.10
N HIS A 388 4.46 -15.90 -13.66
CA HIS A 388 3.62 -14.88 -13.02
C HIS A 388 3.04 -15.39 -11.70
N ALA A 389 2.56 -16.64 -11.66
CA ALA A 389 2.01 -17.25 -10.45
C ALA A 389 3.04 -17.32 -9.32
N GLU A 390 4.27 -17.75 -9.58
CA GLU A 390 5.32 -17.78 -8.57
C GLU A 390 5.70 -16.38 -8.06
N GLY A 391 5.72 -15.37 -8.93
CA GLY A 391 5.93 -13.98 -8.53
C GLY A 391 4.80 -13.48 -7.60
N MET A 392 3.54 -13.73 -7.97
CA MET A 392 2.39 -13.35 -7.15
C MET A 392 2.31 -14.11 -5.83
N LYS A 393 2.71 -15.39 -5.81
CA LYS A 393 2.82 -16.19 -4.59
C LYS A 393 3.85 -15.60 -3.64
N ARG A 394 5.04 -15.24 -4.13
CA ARG A 394 6.06 -14.58 -3.33
C ARG A 394 5.56 -13.25 -2.74
N ILE A 395 4.85 -12.46 -3.54
CA ILE A 395 4.21 -11.21 -3.09
C ILE A 395 3.19 -11.49 -1.96
N CYS A 396 2.35 -12.53 -2.09
CA CYS A 396 1.41 -12.92 -1.03
C CYS A 396 2.13 -13.38 0.26
N GLU A 397 3.26 -14.09 0.14
CA GLU A 397 4.07 -14.51 1.30
C GLU A 397 4.67 -13.30 2.02
N ILE A 398 5.21 -12.33 1.28
CA ILE A 398 5.74 -11.07 1.81
C ILE A 398 4.61 -10.29 2.49
N GLN A 399 3.44 -10.18 1.86
CA GLN A 399 2.28 -9.49 2.42
C GLN A 399 1.89 -10.07 3.79
N HIS A 400 1.92 -11.40 3.93
CA HIS A 400 1.62 -12.08 5.18
C HIS A 400 2.63 -11.78 6.31
N THR A 401 3.87 -11.36 5.97
CA THR A 401 4.84 -10.94 7.00
C THR A 401 4.41 -9.69 7.76
N MET A 402 3.45 -8.91 7.26
CA MET A 402 2.94 -7.70 7.91
C MET A 402 2.53 -7.95 9.37
N TRP A 403 1.89 -9.09 9.67
CA TRP A 403 1.51 -9.48 11.04
C TRP A 403 2.68 -9.54 12.03
N LYS A 404 3.88 -9.83 11.54
CA LYS A 404 5.10 -9.92 12.35
C LYS A 404 5.89 -8.61 12.38
N ARG A 405 5.71 -7.74 11.36
CA ARG A 405 6.53 -6.55 11.15
C ARG A 405 5.86 -5.25 11.59
N SER A 406 4.54 -5.21 11.70
CA SER A 406 3.79 -4.07 12.23
C SER A 406 2.64 -4.53 13.12
N LYS A 407 2.53 -3.97 14.32
CA LYS A 407 1.43 -4.25 15.25
C LYS A 407 0.14 -3.60 14.74
N PRO A 408 -1.00 -4.33 14.69
CA PRO A 408 -2.27 -3.75 14.24
C PRO A 408 -2.69 -2.49 14.98
N ALA A 409 -2.46 -2.45 16.31
CA ALA A 409 -2.83 -1.31 17.13
C ALA A 409 -1.95 -0.06 16.91
N ALA A 410 -0.71 -0.24 16.43
CA ALA A 410 0.24 0.85 16.19
C ALA A 410 -0.01 1.55 14.84
N TYR A 411 -0.72 0.90 13.90
CA TYR A 411 -0.97 1.45 12.58
C TYR A 411 -1.68 2.80 12.60
N LEU A 412 -2.58 3.01 13.56
CA LEU A 412 -3.30 4.27 13.67
C LEU A 412 -2.39 5.47 13.99
N ASP A 413 -1.21 5.25 14.56
CA ASP A 413 -0.24 6.32 14.82
C ASP A 413 0.36 6.88 13.52
N LEU A 414 0.58 6.01 12.54
CA LEU A 414 1.00 6.36 11.18
C LEU A 414 -0.18 6.86 10.34
N ARG A 415 -1.35 6.22 10.47
CA ARG A 415 -2.50 6.39 9.58
C ARG A 415 -2.95 7.85 9.46
N THR A 416 -2.81 8.64 10.52
CA THR A 416 -3.17 10.06 10.51
C THR A 416 -2.43 10.85 9.42
N PHE A 417 -1.17 10.49 9.12
CA PHE A 417 -0.30 11.18 8.18
C PHE A 417 -0.41 10.71 6.71
N ILE A 418 -1.38 9.85 6.39
CA ILE A 418 -1.59 9.37 5.02
C ILE A 418 -3.03 9.60 4.55
N TYR A 419 -3.84 10.31 5.34
CA TYR A 419 -5.19 10.67 4.95
C TYR A 419 -5.23 11.64 3.77
N GLY A 420 -6.29 11.51 2.97
CA GLY A 420 -6.66 12.48 1.95
C GLY A 420 -7.52 13.60 2.50
N VAL A 421 -7.50 14.71 1.78
CA VAL A 421 -8.46 15.81 1.97
C VAL A 421 -9.82 15.40 1.41
N GLU A 422 -9.84 14.75 0.25
CA GLU A 422 -11.04 14.18 -0.36
C GLU A 422 -11.65 13.09 0.54
N GLY A 423 -12.96 13.14 0.76
CA GLY A 423 -13.67 12.28 1.72
C GLY A 423 -13.60 12.78 3.18
N ASN A 424 -12.77 13.78 3.48
CA ASN A 424 -12.62 14.37 4.82
C ASN A 424 -12.93 15.88 4.86
N CYS A 425 -13.70 16.39 3.88
CA CYS A 425 -14.18 17.77 3.82
C CYS A 425 -15.63 17.89 4.29
N GLY A 426 -15.97 18.95 5.02
CA GLY A 426 -17.35 19.31 5.34
C GLY A 426 -17.56 19.74 6.80
N PRO A 427 -18.83 19.97 7.20
CA PRO A 427 -19.15 20.29 8.58
C PRO A 427 -18.69 19.16 9.51
N ASN A 428 -18.02 19.51 10.61
CA ASN A 428 -17.47 18.55 11.58
C ASN A 428 -16.55 17.47 10.96
N LYS A 429 -15.92 17.74 9.81
CA LYS A 429 -14.87 16.89 9.24
C LYS A 429 -13.51 17.53 9.45
N MET A 430 -12.45 16.79 9.09
CA MET A 430 -11.07 17.21 9.31
C MET A 430 -10.69 18.50 8.56
N PHE A 431 -11.26 18.70 7.36
CA PHE A 431 -11.03 19.87 6.52
C PHE A 431 -12.33 20.65 6.22
N PRO A 432 -12.23 21.94 5.87
CA PRO A 432 -13.37 22.73 5.37
C PRO A 432 -14.02 22.13 4.12
N ALA A 433 -15.22 22.58 3.80
CA ALA A 433 -15.98 22.08 2.66
C ALA A 433 -15.29 22.34 1.31
N GLU A 434 -14.53 23.42 1.21
CA GLU A 434 -13.78 23.85 0.02
C GLU A 434 -12.53 22.98 -0.22
N GLY A 435 -12.00 22.34 0.83
CA GLY A 435 -10.76 21.57 0.80
C GLY A 435 -9.58 22.32 1.44
N LEU A 436 -8.37 21.95 1.03
CA LEU A 436 -7.12 22.50 1.56
C LEU A 436 -6.68 23.70 0.71
N ALA A 437 -6.46 24.85 1.33
CA ALA A 437 -6.04 26.08 0.66
C ALA A 437 -4.52 26.12 0.46
N TYR A 438 -4.06 26.13 -0.79
CA TYR A 438 -2.66 26.25 -1.15
C TYR A 438 -2.33 27.69 -1.53
N GLU A 439 -1.30 28.26 -0.90
CA GLU A 439 -0.78 29.59 -1.22
C GLU A 439 0.24 29.53 -2.37
N PHE A 440 -0.23 29.28 -3.59
CA PHE A 440 0.61 29.30 -4.79
C PHE A 440 0.95 30.73 -5.24
N GLU A 441 1.92 30.87 -6.14
CA GLU A 441 2.30 32.17 -6.71
C GLU A 441 1.20 32.76 -7.59
N GLU A 442 0.39 31.93 -8.22
CA GLU A 442 -0.77 32.33 -9.02
C GLU A 442 -1.98 32.73 -8.14
N GLY A 443 -1.84 32.62 -6.82
CA GLY A 443 -2.88 32.91 -5.83
C GLY A 443 -3.40 31.65 -5.12
N ARG A 444 -4.27 31.87 -4.13
CA ARG A 444 -4.84 30.81 -3.32
C ARG A 444 -5.71 29.86 -4.16
N GLN A 445 -5.42 28.57 -4.11
CA GLN A 445 -6.22 27.52 -4.74
C GLN A 445 -6.69 26.49 -3.72
N PHE A 446 -7.93 26.02 -3.83
CA PHE A 446 -8.45 24.97 -2.98
C PHE A 446 -8.37 23.62 -3.69
N LEU A 447 -7.66 22.66 -3.10
CA LEU A 447 -7.50 21.33 -3.65
C LEU A 447 -8.05 20.28 -2.68
N LYS A 448 -8.57 19.18 -3.24
CA LYS A 448 -8.99 17.99 -2.50
C LYS A 448 -8.22 16.77 -2.99
N PRO A 449 -6.91 16.67 -2.69
CA PRO A 449 -6.16 15.47 -3.00
C PRO A 449 -6.68 14.28 -2.18
N ARG A 450 -6.60 13.10 -2.78
CA ARG A 450 -6.82 11.81 -2.10
C ARG A 450 -5.53 11.43 -1.40
N GLY A 451 -5.67 10.70 -0.29
CA GLY A 451 -4.53 10.25 0.49
C GLY A 451 -3.82 9.07 -0.15
N GLU A 452 -2.71 8.69 0.47
CA GLU A 452 -2.00 7.48 0.12
C GLU A 452 -2.90 6.26 0.36
N SER A 453 -2.83 5.33 -0.56
CA SER A 453 -3.48 4.04 -0.45
C SER A 453 -2.66 2.99 -1.18
N GLY A 454 -2.64 1.76 -0.65
CA GLY A 454 -2.15 0.60 -1.40
C GLY A 454 -2.83 0.42 -2.77
N ALA A 455 -4.01 1.01 -2.98
CA ALA A 455 -4.67 1.07 -4.29
C ALA A 455 -3.97 2.00 -5.31
N ASN A 456 -2.94 2.74 -4.92
CA ASN A 456 -2.04 3.47 -5.82
C ASN A 456 -0.95 2.55 -6.41
N SER A 457 -0.66 1.39 -5.81
CA SER A 457 0.22 0.36 -6.40
C SER A 457 -0.31 -0.09 -7.77
N SER A 458 0.60 -0.56 -8.63
CA SER A 458 0.29 -1.08 -9.96
C SER A 458 0.26 -2.62 -10.02
N ILE A 459 0.60 -3.33 -8.93
CA ILE A 459 0.60 -4.80 -8.85
C ILE A 459 -0.78 -5.37 -9.21
N ILE A 460 -1.78 -5.02 -8.40
CA ILE A 460 -3.13 -5.56 -8.54
C ILE A 460 -3.85 -5.06 -9.79
N PRO A 461 -3.82 -3.76 -10.15
CA PRO A 461 -4.38 -3.32 -11.43
C PRO A 461 -3.76 -4.01 -12.64
N GLY A 462 -2.45 -4.28 -12.61
CA GLY A 462 -1.76 -5.01 -13.68
C GLY A 462 -2.27 -6.45 -13.79
N ALA A 463 -2.30 -7.18 -12.67
CA ALA A 463 -2.80 -8.55 -12.62
C ALA A 463 -4.30 -8.65 -12.97
N ASP A 464 -5.13 -7.75 -12.44
CA ASP A 464 -6.56 -7.69 -12.74
C ASP A 464 -6.81 -7.47 -14.24
N THR A 465 -6.00 -6.63 -14.88
CA THR A 465 -6.09 -6.32 -16.31
C THR A 465 -5.68 -7.52 -17.14
N LEU A 466 -4.52 -8.11 -16.84
CA LEU A 466 -3.95 -9.23 -17.60
C LEU A 466 -4.86 -10.48 -17.54
N PHE A 467 -5.50 -10.73 -16.39
CA PHE A 467 -6.32 -11.92 -16.17
C PHE A 467 -7.83 -11.67 -16.18
N GLY A 468 -8.27 -10.47 -16.55
CA GLY A 468 -9.68 -10.20 -16.83
C GLY A 468 -10.60 -9.95 -15.62
N VAL A 469 -10.05 -9.80 -14.41
CA VAL A 469 -10.83 -9.40 -13.21
C VAL A 469 -11.54 -8.07 -13.44
N VAL A 470 -10.91 -7.15 -14.19
CA VAL A 470 -11.49 -5.85 -14.54
C VAL A 470 -12.85 -5.94 -15.23
N PHE A 471 -13.11 -7.02 -15.98
CA PHE A 471 -14.37 -7.26 -16.68
C PHE A 471 -15.48 -7.79 -15.76
N MET A 472 -15.15 -8.15 -14.52
CA MET A 472 -16.07 -8.61 -13.48
C MET A 472 -16.45 -7.50 -12.48
N TYR A 473 -15.86 -6.31 -12.62
CA TYR A 473 -16.20 -5.18 -11.76
C TYR A 473 -17.59 -4.63 -12.09
N PRO A 474 -18.41 -4.35 -11.06
CA PRO A 474 -19.70 -3.69 -11.26
C PRO A 474 -19.50 -2.23 -11.68
N GLU A 475 -20.42 -1.69 -12.47
CA GLU A 475 -20.47 -0.25 -12.76
C GLU A 475 -21.06 0.50 -11.56
N ASN A 476 -20.21 1.04 -10.70
CA ASN A 476 -20.62 1.82 -9.54
C ASN A 476 -19.60 2.91 -9.16
N ASN A 477 -19.86 3.65 -8.08
CA ASN A 477 -18.97 4.72 -7.61
C ASN A 477 -17.58 4.21 -7.21
N LEU A 478 -17.44 2.93 -6.82
CA LEU A 478 -16.14 2.34 -6.48
C LEU A 478 -15.26 2.20 -7.74
N THR A 479 -15.86 1.84 -8.87
CA THR A 479 -15.15 1.77 -10.16
C THR A 479 -14.74 3.16 -10.66
N LYS A 480 -15.52 4.20 -10.34
CA LYS A 480 -15.11 5.60 -10.59
C LYS A 480 -13.92 6.01 -9.74
N TYR A 481 -13.91 5.68 -8.44
CA TYR A 481 -12.75 5.95 -7.57
C TYR A 481 -11.48 5.23 -8.04
N LEU A 482 -11.60 4.00 -8.56
CA LEU A 482 -10.46 3.26 -9.12
C LEU A 482 -9.81 4.04 -10.27
N SER A 483 -10.62 4.69 -11.10
CA SER A 483 -10.14 5.54 -12.20
C SER A 483 -9.40 6.77 -11.67
N GLU A 484 -9.94 7.46 -10.66
CA GLU A 484 -9.31 8.65 -10.08
C GLU A 484 -7.96 8.34 -9.42
N LEU A 485 -7.83 7.20 -8.74
CA LEU A 485 -6.58 6.75 -8.12
C LEU A 485 -5.46 6.50 -9.15
N ARG A 486 -5.79 6.32 -10.44
CA ARG A 486 -4.79 6.20 -11.52
C ARG A 486 -3.96 7.46 -11.68
N SER A 487 -4.55 8.64 -11.42
CA SER A 487 -3.84 9.93 -11.50
C SER A 487 -2.77 10.15 -10.44
N TYR A 488 -2.59 9.20 -9.50
CA TYR A 488 -1.54 9.25 -8.47
C TYR A 488 -0.36 8.32 -8.78
N ARG A 489 -0.45 7.46 -9.80
CA ARG A 489 0.68 6.60 -10.22
C ARG A 489 1.74 7.40 -10.98
N PRO A 490 3.00 6.97 -11.03
CA PRO A 490 3.97 7.52 -11.98
C PRO A 490 3.46 7.40 -13.43
N LEU A 491 3.74 8.40 -14.27
CA LEU A 491 3.20 8.49 -15.64
C LEU A 491 3.41 7.20 -16.46
N LEU A 492 4.62 6.64 -16.42
CA LEU A 492 4.94 5.44 -17.21
C LEU A 492 4.21 4.18 -16.73
N GLN A 493 3.87 4.11 -15.43
CA GLN A 493 3.03 3.02 -14.93
C GLN A 493 1.58 3.16 -15.41
N ARG A 494 1.06 4.38 -15.55
CA ARG A 494 -0.27 4.62 -16.14
C ARG A 494 -0.28 4.20 -17.61
N ASP A 495 0.72 4.61 -18.37
CA ASP A 495 0.85 4.26 -19.79
C ASP A 495 0.99 2.75 -19.99
N TYR A 496 1.79 2.09 -19.16
CA TYR A 496 1.94 0.63 -19.19
C TYR A 496 0.60 -0.07 -18.97
N LEU A 497 -0.15 0.28 -17.92
CA LEU A 497 -1.45 -0.34 -17.64
C LEU A 497 -2.47 -0.14 -18.78
N ARG A 498 -2.43 1.03 -19.45
CA ARG A 498 -3.23 1.27 -20.66
C ARG A 498 -2.90 0.31 -21.76
N LEU A 499 -1.62 0.19 -22.06
CA LEU A 499 -1.14 -0.60 -23.18
C LEU A 499 -1.28 -2.09 -22.92
N LEU A 500 -1.16 -2.51 -21.65
CA LEU A 500 -1.49 -3.85 -21.20
C LEU A 500 -2.97 -4.17 -21.50
N GLY A 501 -3.89 -3.27 -21.14
CA GLY A 501 -5.32 -3.41 -21.46
C GLY A 501 -5.58 -3.49 -22.97
N ASP A 502 -4.97 -2.59 -23.76
CA ASP A 502 -5.05 -2.60 -25.22
C ASP A 502 -4.56 -3.94 -25.81
N ALA A 503 -3.46 -4.50 -25.27
CA ALA A 503 -2.89 -5.76 -25.72
C ALA A 503 -3.78 -6.96 -25.36
N VAL A 504 -4.31 -7.00 -24.14
CA VAL A 504 -5.26 -8.03 -23.67
C VAL A 504 -6.44 -8.15 -24.63
N VAL A 505 -7.02 -7.01 -25.02
CA VAL A 505 -8.16 -6.96 -25.94
C VAL A 505 -7.73 -7.30 -27.37
N ARG A 506 -6.65 -6.69 -27.86
CA ARG A 506 -6.19 -6.86 -29.26
C ARG A 506 -5.83 -8.31 -29.59
N HIS A 507 -5.14 -8.98 -28.67
CA HIS A 507 -4.65 -10.35 -28.86
C HIS A 507 -5.57 -11.38 -28.22
N ASN A 508 -6.79 -10.98 -27.83
CA ASN A 508 -7.80 -11.84 -27.23
C ASN A 508 -7.23 -12.75 -26.13
N ILE A 509 -6.44 -12.19 -25.22
CA ILE A 509 -5.76 -12.98 -24.18
C ILE A 509 -6.83 -13.64 -23.29
N VAL A 510 -7.77 -12.83 -22.82
CA VAL A 510 -8.96 -13.26 -22.07
C VAL A 510 -10.21 -12.59 -22.64
N GLU A 511 -11.30 -13.35 -22.69
CA GLU A 511 -12.66 -12.82 -22.82
C GLU A 511 -13.39 -13.12 -21.52
N CYS A 512 -14.02 -12.12 -20.92
CA CYS A 512 -14.74 -12.25 -19.68
C CYS A 512 -15.98 -11.37 -19.75
N GLN A 513 -17.12 -11.89 -19.34
CA GLN A 513 -18.35 -11.12 -19.25
C GLN A 513 -19.11 -11.51 -18.00
N ALA A 514 -19.29 -10.55 -17.09
CA ALA A 514 -20.20 -10.69 -15.97
C ALA A 514 -21.64 -10.80 -16.47
N SER A 515 -22.38 -11.81 -16.00
CA SER A 515 -23.82 -11.94 -16.26
C SER A 515 -24.54 -12.65 -15.12
N THR A 516 -25.83 -12.40 -15.01
CA THR A 516 -26.73 -13.09 -14.09
C THR A 516 -27.98 -13.55 -14.81
N ASP A 517 -28.53 -14.72 -14.43
CA ASP A 517 -29.83 -15.17 -14.93
C ASP A 517 -31.00 -14.40 -14.28
N ALA A 518 -32.23 -14.74 -14.67
CA ALA A 518 -33.45 -14.12 -14.14
C ALA A 518 -33.68 -14.36 -12.64
N ASP A 519 -33.07 -15.41 -12.07
CA ASP A 519 -33.13 -15.74 -10.64
C ASP A 519 -31.99 -15.06 -9.85
N GLY A 520 -31.13 -14.28 -10.52
CA GLY A 520 -29.98 -13.62 -9.92
C GLY A 520 -28.78 -14.54 -9.70
N ARG A 521 -28.76 -15.75 -10.29
CA ARG A 521 -27.59 -16.63 -10.25
C ARG A 521 -26.52 -16.11 -11.22
N ASP A 522 -25.27 -16.23 -10.81
CA ASP A 522 -24.14 -15.87 -11.67
C ASP A 522 -24.05 -16.82 -12.87
N THR A 523 -24.04 -16.27 -14.08
CA THR A 523 -23.90 -17.00 -15.36
C THR A 523 -22.72 -16.48 -16.19
N SER A 524 -21.78 -15.81 -15.54
CA SER A 524 -20.64 -15.17 -16.18
C SER A 524 -19.90 -16.14 -17.11
N VAL A 525 -19.46 -15.64 -18.26
CA VAL A 525 -18.79 -16.44 -19.30
C VAL A 525 -17.34 -16.02 -19.47
N VAL A 526 -16.50 -17.00 -19.82
CA VAL A 526 -15.06 -16.82 -20.05
C VAL A 526 -14.63 -17.42 -21.39
N GLY A 527 -13.56 -16.86 -21.97
CA GLY A 527 -13.01 -17.24 -23.26
C GLY A 527 -11.62 -16.64 -23.50
N GLY A 528 -11.24 -16.50 -24.76
CA GLY A 528 -9.92 -16.01 -25.17
C GLY A 528 -8.85 -17.09 -25.26
N VAL A 529 -7.60 -16.69 -25.53
CA VAL A 529 -6.44 -17.59 -25.72
C VAL A 529 -6.21 -18.46 -24.48
N LEU A 530 -6.32 -17.89 -23.28
CA LEU A 530 -6.10 -18.64 -22.04
C LEU A 530 -7.13 -19.76 -21.83
N ALA A 531 -8.35 -19.62 -22.37
CA ALA A 531 -9.40 -20.63 -22.21
C ALA A 531 -9.32 -21.78 -23.24
N ARG A 532 -8.48 -21.68 -24.28
CA ARG A 532 -8.38 -22.68 -25.35
C ARG A 532 -7.43 -23.83 -25.03
N ASP A 533 -6.47 -23.59 -24.16
CA ASP A 533 -5.48 -24.57 -23.74
C ASP A 533 -5.76 -24.99 -22.29
N PRO A 534 -5.98 -26.28 -21.98
CA PRO A 534 -6.34 -26.73 -20.63
C PRO A 534 -5.33 -26.31 -19.55
N VAL A 535 -4.03 -26.42 -19.86
CA VAL A 535 -2.95 -26.06 -18.93
C VAL A 535 -2.89 -24.55 -18.70
N ALA A 536 -3.00 -23.74 -19.76
CA ALA A 536 -3.08 -22.29 -19.64
C ALA A 536 -4.34 -21.83 -18.88
N LYS A 537 -5.48 -22.49 -19.10
CA LYS A 537 -6.74 -22.22 -18.37
C LYS A 537 -6.58 -22.50 -16.88
N PHE A 538 -5.93 -23.60 -16.52
CA PHE A 538 -5.59 -23.91 -15.14
C PHE A 538 -4.66 -22.87 -14.50
N LEU A 539 -3.56 -22.50 -15.19
CA LEU A 539 -2.62 -21.50 -14.69
C LEU A 539 -3.23 -20.09 -14.61
N TRP A 540 -4.21 -19.79 -15.47
CA TRP A 540 -5.03 -18.59 -15.36
C TRP A 540 -5.85 -18.60 -14.06
N LEU A 541 -6.58 -19.69 -13.77
CA LEU A 541 -7.32 -19.85 -12.51
C LEU A 541 -6.39 -19.73 -11.29
N LEU A 542 -5.20 -20.32 -11.35
CA LEU A 542 -4.19 -20.19 -10.29
C LEU A 542 -3.79 -18.74 -10.05
N ASN A 543 -3.50 -17.97 -11.10
CA ASN A 543 -3.16 -16.56 -11.00
C ASN A 543 -4.32 -15.74 -10.42
N VAL A 544 -5.57 -15.96 -10.87
CA VAL A 544 -6.76 -15.32 -10.30
C VAL A 544 -6.94 -15.67 -8.82
N SER A 545 -6.68 -16.93 -8.44
CA SER A 545 -6.72 -17.37 -7.05
C SER A 545 -5.66 -16.69 -6.18
N LEU A 546 -4.49 -16.36 -6.72
CA LEU A 546 -3.45 -15.59 -6.03
C LEU A 546 -3.87 -14.13 -5.84
N ILE A 547 -4.55 -13.52 -6.81
CA ILE A 547 -5.18 -12.20 -6.63
C ILE A 547 -6.21 -12.25 -5.48
N ARG A 548 -7.05 -13.30 -5.45
CA ARG A 548 -8.00 -13.55 -4.35
C ARG A 548 -7.30 -13.68 -3.01
N ARG A 549 -6.17 -14.41 -2.94
CA ARG A 549 -5.36 -14.54 -1.72
C ARG A 549 -4.87 -13.19 -1.22
N PHE A 550 -4.29 -12.39 -2.12
CA PHE A 550 -3.79 -11.05 -1.79
C PHE A 550 -4.89 -10.16 -1.23
N ARG A 551 -6.06 -10.16 -1.87
CA ARG A 551 -7.22 -9.34 -1.48
C ARG A 551 -7.83 -9.80 -0.16
N MET A 552 -7.95 -11.11 0.05
CA MET A 552 -8.47 -11.65 1.31
C MET A 552 -7.55 -11.31 2.48
N GLU A 553 -6.23 -11.46 2.31
CA GLU A 553 -5.27 -11.06 3.34
C GLU A 553 -5.32 -9.55 3.60
N HIS A 554 -5.45 -8.73 2.55
CA HIS A 554 -5.63 -7.29 2.68
C HIS A 554 -6.93 -6.92 3.43
N TRP A 555 -8.02 -7.66 3.20
CA TRP A 555 -9.25 -7.48 3.96
C TRP A 555 -9.09 -7.85 5.44
N ARG A 556 -8.39 -8.95 5.75
CA ARG A 556 -8.05 -9.35 7.12
C ARG A 556 -7.17 -8.29 7.81
N HIS A 557 -6.17 -7.75 7.11
CA HIS A 557 -5.39 -6.60 7.60
C HIS A 557 -6.29 -5.40 7.87
N THR A 558 -7.20 -5.05 6.96
CA THR A 558 -8.13 -3.93 7.13
C THR A 558 -9.00 -4.10 8.37
N LYS A 559 -9.53 -5.31 8.60
CA LYS A 559 -10.29 -5.62 9.82
C LYS A 559 -9.44 -5.42 11.08
N ALA A 560 -8.24 -6.00 11.10
CA ALA A 560 -7.40 -6.01 12.30
C ALA A 560 -6.72 -4.66 12.59
N PHE A 561 -6.20 -3.98 11.57
CA PHE A 561 -5.42 -2.75 11.70
C PHE A 561 -6.30 -1.50 11.74
N ILE A 562 -7.52 -1.55 11.19
CA ILE A 562 -8.39 -0.38 11.08
C ILE A 562 -9.70 -0.60 11.83
N ILE A 563 -10.56 -1.52 11.37
CA ILE A 563 -11.95 -1.63 11.83
C ILE A 563 -12.05 -1.97 13.33
N LYS A 564 -11.09 -2.75 13.85
CA LYS A 564 -11.00 -3.07 15.28
C LYS A 564 -10.64 -1.86 16.16
N HIS A 565 -9.99 -0.85 15.60
CA HIS A 565 -9.38 0.24 16.34
C HIS A 565 -10.05 1.61 16.13
N THR A 566 -10.81 1.79 15.05
CA THR A 566 -11.51 3.04 14.76
C THR A 566 -12.90 2.78 14.16
N ARG A 567 -13.81 3.73 14.37
CA ARG A 567 -15.14 3.78 13.75
C ARG A 567 -15.23 4.80 12.61
N ASN A 568 -14.11 5.43 12.22
CA ASN A 568 -14.11 6.29 11.04
C ASN A 568 -14.37 5.42 9.79
N PRO A 569 -15.46 5.64 9.03
CA PRO A 569 -15.83 4.82 7.87
C PRO A 569 -14.98 5.13 6.62
N VAL A 570 -14.15 6.19 6.66
CA VAL A 570 -13.38 6.68 5.51
C VAL A 570 -11.96 6.16 5.54
N ALA A 571 -11.55 5.52 4.42
CA ALA A 571 -10.18 5.07 4.18
C ALA A 571 -9.27 6.26 3.87
N THR A 572 -7.96 6.07 3.92
CA THR A 572 -6.98 7.13 3.69
C THR A 572 -7.10 7.73 2.28
N GLY A 573 -7.37 6.92 1.26
CA GLY A 573 -7.68 7.37 -0.11
C GLY A 573 -9.07 8.01 -0.32
N GLY A 574 -9.89 8.10 0.74
CA GLY A 574 -11.23 8.72 0.71
C GLY A 574 -12.37 7.79 0.29
N THR A 575 -12.15 6.46 0.25
CA THR A 575 -13.18 5.46 -0.08
C THR A 575 -13.86 4.91 1.18
N PRO A 576 -15.10 4.39 1.09
CA PRO A 576 -15.72 3.65 2.20
C PRO A 576 -14.93 2.38 2.52
N ILE A 577 -14.49 2.22 3.77
CA ILE A 577 -13.63 1.10 4.20
C ILE A 577 -14.33 -0.25 4.08
N THR A 578 -15.63 -0.29 4.41
CA THR A 578 -16.45 -1.50 4.51
C THR A 578 -16.85 -2.08 3.17
N GLN A 579 -16.88 -1.27 2.11
CA GLN A 579 -17.45 -1.67 0.82
C GLN A 579 -16.37 -1.96 -0.23
N TRP A 580 -15.22 -1.28 -0.18
CA TRP A 580 -14.23 -1.31 -1.26
C TRP A 580 -13.64 -2.71 -1.53
N LEU A 581 -12.95 -3.28 -0.54
CA LEU A 581 -12.24 -4.55 -0.69
C LEU A 581 -13.20 -5.74 -0.89
N PRO A 582 -14.34 -5.85 -0.16
CA PRO A 582 -15.29 -6.92 -0.40
C PRO A 582 -15.86 -6.94 -1.82
N ASN A 583 -16.19 -5.77 -2.39
CA ASN A 583 -16.70 -5.70 -3.76
C ASN A 583 -15.68 -6.18 -4.79
N GLN A 584 -14.41 -5.79 -4.63
CA GLN A 584 -13.36 -6.24 -5.54
C GLN A 584 -13.04 -7.72 -5.37
N LEU A 585 -13.04 -8.23 -4.12
CA LEU A 585 -12.91 -9.66 -3.86
C LEU A 585 -14.06 -10.45 -4.49
N GLY A 586 -15.30 -9.95 -4.41
CA GLY A 586 -16.45 -10.54 -5.08
C GLY A 586 -16.26 -10.68 -6.60
N ALA A 587 -15.69 -9.67 -7.26
CA ALA A 587 -15.36 -9.76 -8.70
C ALA A 587 -14.34 -10.87 -9.01
N VAL A 588 -13.34 -11.06 -8.13
CA VAL A 588 -12.36 -12.15 -8.29
C VAL A 588 -13.02 -13.52 -8.09
N LEU A 589 -13.87 -13.66 -7.08
CA LEU A 589 -14.57 -14.91 -6.79
C LEU A 589 -15.51 -15.31 -7.94
N ARG A 590 -16.24 -14.35 -8.52
CA ARG A 590 -17.06 -14.58 -9.72
C ARG A 590 -16.23 -15.06 -10.90
N LEU A 591 -15.08 -14.43 -11.14
CA LEU A 591 -14.18 -14.88 -12.21
C LEU A 591 -13.67 -16.31 -11.96
N MET A 592 -13.28 -16.64 -10.73
CA MET A 592 -12.85 -18.00 -10.39
C MET A 592 -13.95 -19.01 -10.68
N GLN A 593 -15.19 -18.74 -10.27
CA GLN A 593 -16.34 -19.62 -10.54
C GLN A 593 -16.58 -19.79 -12.04
N ALA A 594 -16.52 -18.71 -12.81
CA ALA A 594 -16.71 -18.76 -14.26
C ALA A 594 -15.62 -19.58 -14.96
N ILE A 595 -14.35 -19.46 -14.53
CA ILE A 595 -13.26 -20.28 -15.07
C ILE A 595 -13.43 -21.75 -14.68
N THR A 596 -13.72 -22.05 -13.41
CA THR A 596 -13.94 -23.42 -12.93
C THR A 596 -15.10 -24.08 -13.69
N ALA A 597 -16.21 -23.37 -13.91
CA ALA A 597 -17.36 -23.89 -14.66
C ALA A 597 -17.09 -24.10 -16.15
N SER A 598 -15.97 -23.59 -16.69
CA SER A 598 -15.59 -23.71 -18.10
C SER A 598 -14.67 -24.89 -18.41
N PHE A 599 -14.26 -25.69 -17.42
CA PHE A 599 -13.50 -26.92 -17.66
C PHE A 599 -14.41 -28.04 -18.18
N THR A 600 -13.94 -28.77 -19.18
CA THR A 600 -14.56 -30.02 -19.66
C THR A 600 -13.82 -31.24 -19.11
N GLU A 601 -14.40 -32.44 -19.20
CA GLU A 601 -13.70 -33.68 -18.81
C GLU A 601 -12.38 -33.86 -19.59
N ASP A 602 -12.35 -33.54 -20.88
CA ASP A 602 -11.13 -33.61 -21.70
C ASP A 602 -10.03 -32.64 -21.19
N ASP A 603 -10.41 -31.42 -20.76
CA ASP A 603 -9.44 -30.47 -20.21
C ASP A 603 -8.72 -31.07 -18.99
N ILE A 604 -9.47 -31.80 -18.17
CA ILE A 604 -9.00 -32.41 -16.94
C ILE A 604 -8.01 -33.51 -17.21
N ASP A 605 -8.27 -34.36 -18.20
CA ASP A 605 -7.36 -35.43 -18.58
C ASP A 605 -6.01 -34.85 -19.04
N VAL A 606 -6.03 -33.77 -19.83
CA VAL A 606 -4.81 -33.07 -20.26
C VAL A 606 -4.05 -32.47 -19.07
N ILE A 607 -4.76 -31.86 -18.11
CA ILE A 607 -4.16 -31.28 -16.90
C ILE A 607 -3.54 -32.38 -16.04
N ASN A 608 -4.24 -33.51 -15.85
CA ASN A 608 -3.75 -34.67 -15.13
C ASN A 608 -2.45 -35.18 -15.74
N GLU A 609 -2.42 -35.38 -17.06
CA GLU A 609 -1.23 -35.85 -17.76
C GLU A 609 -0.06 -34.86 -17.64
N HIS A 610 -0.35 -33.56 -17.82
CA HIS A 610 0.67 -32.52 -17.78
C HIS A 610 1.32 -32.38 -16.40
N PHE A 611 0.49 -32.35 -15.35
CA PHE A 611 0.94 -32.14 -13.97
C PHE A 611 1.15 -33.43 -13.19
N ALA A 612 0.96 -34.62 -13.76
CA ALA A 612 1.15 -35.90 -13.05
C ALA A 612 2.47 -36.00 -12.26
N PRO A 613 3.63 -35.52 -12.76
CA PRO A 613 4.89 -35.50 -12.00
C PRO A 613 4.92 -34.49 -10.84
N GLU A 614 4.04 -33.49 -10.87
CA GLU A 614 4.02 -32.30 -10.03
C GLU A 614 2.79 -32.24 -9.09
N LEU A 615 1.81 -33.15 -9.25
CA LEU A 615 0.61 -33.24 -8.41
C LEU A 615 0.93 -33.33 -6.91
N THR A 616 2.05 -33.96 -6.54
CA THR A 616 2.52 -33.97 -5.14
C THR A 616 2.93 -32.58 -4.66
N GLN A 617 3.58 -31.77 -5.50
CA GLN A 617 3.96 -30.38 -5.17
C GLN A 617 2.74 -29.44 -5.18
N LEU A 618 1.78 -29.69 -6.08
CA LEU A 618 0.53 -28.95 -6.19
C LEU A 618 -0.40 -29.24 -4.98
N ARG A 619 -0.40 -30.49 -4.51
CA ARG A 619 -1.00 -30.92 -3.24
C ARG A 619 -0.31 -30.24 -2.04
N THR A 620 1.02 -30.27 -1.96
CA THR A 620 1.77 -29.53 -0.94
C THR A 620 1.50 -28.02 -0.97
N TYR A 621 1.27 -27.42 -2.13
CA TYR A 621 0.89 -26.00 -2.28
C TYR A 621 -0.52 -25.68 -1.73
N PHE A 622 -1.45 -26.62 -1.78
CA PHE A 622 -2.76 -26.48 -1.15
C PHE A 622 -2.72 -26.78 0.36
N GLU A 623 -1.95 -27.79 0.78
CA GLU A 623 -1.77 -28.22 2.17
C GLU A 623 -0.93 -27.24 3.02
N SER A 624 0.07 -26.56 2.44
CA SER A 624 0.96 -25.63 3.15
C SER A 624 0.32 -24.26 3.47
N ARG A 625 -1.02 -24.15 3.40
CA ARG A 625 -1.76 -22.90 3.55
C ARG A 625 -2.22 -22.69 4.99
N PRO A 626 -2.06 -21.48 5.56
CA PRO A 626 -2.87 -21.08 6.70
C PRO A 626 -4.31 -20.80 6.22
N ALA A 627 -5.30 -21.41 6.88
CA ALA A 627 -6.73 -21.08 6.82
C ALA A 627 -7.55 -21.52 5.59
N LEU A 628 -7.36 -22.73 5.07
CA LEU A 628 -8.49 -23.44 4.43
C LEU A 628 -9.27 -24.20 5.51
N PRO A 629 -10.62 -24.27 5.45
CA PRO A 629 -11.38 -25.14 6.34
C PRO A 629 -10.89 -26.57 6.24
N GLN A 630 -10.89 -27.30 7.37
CA GLN A 630 -10.55 -28.71 7.38
C GLN A 630 -11.40 -29.50 6.37
N SER A 631 -12.67 -29.14 6.20
CA SER A 631 -13.56 -29.76 5.20
C SER A 631 -13.10 -29.60 3.74
N VAL A 632 -12.38 -28.52 3.41
CA VAL A 632 -11.80 -28.33 2.06
C VAL A 632 -10.53 -29.17 1.92
N LEU A 633 -9.72 -29.26 2.97
CA LEU A 633 -8.54 -30.14 2.99
C LEU A 633 -8.96 -31.61 2.88
N ASP A 634 -9.96 -32.03 3.65
CA ASP A 634 -10.51 -33.38 3.59
C ASP A 634 -11.06 -33.71 2.20
N ALA A 635 -11.72 -32.74 1.53
CA ALA A 635 -12.22 -32.91 0.17
C ALA A 635 -11.09 -33.02 -0.88
N ILE A 636 -10.00 -32.27 -0.70
CA ILE A 636 -8.77 -32.38 -1.51
C ILE A 636 -8.09 -33.74 -1.28
N ASP A 637 -8.08 -34.23 -0.05
CA ASP A 637 -7.49 -35.52 0.32
C ASP A 637 -8.30 -36.70 -0.19
N SER A 638 -9.63 -36.56 -0.25
CA SER A 638 -10.54 -37.58 -0.79
C SER A 638 -10.73 -37.50 -2.30
N ALA A 639 -10.07 -36.58 -3.00
CA ALA A 639 -10.26 -36.40 -4.44
C ALA A 639 -9.59 -37.53 -5.24
N ASP A 640 -10.37 -38.20 -6.08
CA ASP A 640 -9.92 -39.32 -6.91
C ASP A 640 -9.33 -38.89 -8.27
N SER A 641 -9.42 -37.60 -8.61
CA SER A 641 -8.88 -36.99 -9.84
C SER A 641 -8.34 -35.58 -9.57
N ALA A 642 -7.47 -35.03 -10.45
CA ALA A 642 -7.08 -33.63 -10.28
C ALA A 642 -8.27 -32.69 -10.47
N TYR A 643 -9.30 -33.02 -11.25
CA TYR A 643 -10.49 -32.17 -11.31
C TYR A 643 -11.23 -32.10 -10.00
N ASP A 644 -11.48 -33.24 -9.36
CA ASP A 644 -12.15 -33.25 -8.05
C ASP A 644 -11.30 -32.48 -7.03
N MET A 645 -9.98 -32.62 -7.11
CA MET A 645 -9.05 -31.87 -6.27
C MET A 645 -9.09 -30.37 -6.55
N LEU A 646 -9.14 -29.96 -7.82
CA LEU A 646 -9.17 -28.57 -8.24
C LEU A 646 -10.52 -27.92 -7.97
N SER A 647 -11.63 -28.60 -8.27
CA SER A 647 -12.98 -28.16 -7.93
C SER A 647 -13.14 -28.08 -6.41
N ALA A 648 -12.76 -29.12 -5.65
CA ALA A 648 -12.79 -29.06 -4.18
C ALA A 648 -11.93 -27.91 -3.64
N ALA A 649 -10.70 -27.74 -4.15
CA ALA A 649 -9.82 -26.69 -3.71
C ALA A 649 -10.35 -25.29 -4.06
N PHE A 650 -10.84 -25.06 -5.27
CA PHE A 650 -11.25 -23.73 -5.73
C PHE A 650 -12.69 -23.39 -5.37
N ASP A 651 -13.64 -24.28 -5.58
CA ASP A 651 -15.04 -24.07 -5.18
C ASP A 651 -15.16 -24.04 -3.66
N GLY A 652 -14.44 -24.91 -2.95
CA GLY A 652 -14.32 -24.88 -1.49
C GLY A 652 -13.68 -23.58 -0.99
N THR A 653 -12.62 -23.09 -1.66
CA THR A 653 -12.02 -21.77 -1.35
C THR A 653 -13.02 -20.64 -1.59
N VAL A 654 -13.78 -20.66 -2.69
CA VAL A 654 -14.77 -19.63 -3.02
C VAL A 654 -15.89 -19.63 -1.98
N ALA A 655 -16.46 -20.79 -1.67
CA ALA A 655 -17.52 -20.94 -0.67
C ALA A 655 -17.06 -20.44 0.70
N PHE A 656 -15.85 -20.80 1.13
CA PHE A 656 -15.26 -20.32 2.37
C PHE A 656 -15.11 -18.79 2.38
N CYS A 657 -14.57 -18.20 1.31
CA CYS A 657 -14.40 -16.75 1.23
C CYS A 657 -15.77 -16.02 1.26
N LEU A 658 -16.79 -16.56 0.59
CA LEU A 658 -18.14 -16.00 0.62
C LEU A 658 -18.76 -16.10 2.02
N GLN A 659 -18.56 -17.22 2.72
CA GLN A 659 -19.01 -17.39 4.09
C GLN A 659 -18.33 -16.38 5.05
N GLU A 660 -16.99 -16.22 4.95
CA GLU A 660 -16.27 -15.20 5.73
C GLU A 660 -16.81 -13.80 5.45
N LEU A 661 -17.03 -13.44 4.19
CA LEU A 661 -17.58 -12.13 3.82
C LEU A 661 -19.01 -11.92 4.32
N GLN A 662 -19.85 -12.96 4.31
CA GLN A 662 -21.21 -12.89 4.84
C GLN A 662 -21.21 -12.71 6.36
N GLN A 663 -20.34 -13.43 7.07
CA GLN A 663 -20.15 -13.26 8.51
C GLN A 663 -19.65 -11.85 8.83
N ASP A 664 -18.63 -11.38 8.12
CA ASP A 664 -18.09 -10.03 8.29
C ASP A 664 -19.15 -8.95 8.04
N ALA A 665 -19.97 -9.10 6.99
CA ALA A 665 -21.06 -8.17 6.71
C ALA A 665 -22.09 -8.12 7.84
N ALA A 666 -22.39 -9.25 8.49
CA ALA A 666 -23.27 -9.29 9.65
C ALA A 666 -22.64 -8.59 10.87
N GLU A 667 -21.34 -8.78 11.10
CA GLU A 667 -20.60 -8.09 12.17
C GLU A 667 -20.54 -6.57 11.93
N LEU A 668 -20.33 -6.13 10.69
CA LEU A 668 -20.24 -4.72 10.33
C LEU A 668 -21.54 -3.94 10.53
N LYS A 669 -22.71 -4.56 10.29
CA LYS A 669 -24.03 -3.94 10.56
C LYS A 669 -24.22 -3.55 12.02
N GLY A 670 -23.50 -4.18 12.95
CA GLY A 670 -23.51 -3.80 14.37
C GLY A 670 -22.54 -2.67 14.72
N LEU A 671 -21.64 -2.29 13.80
CA LEU A 671 -20.51 -1.39 14.05
C LEU A 671 -20.62 -0.04 13.33
N PHE A 672 -21.28 -0.02 12.16
CA PHE A 672 -21.48 1.15 11.31
C PHE A 672 -22.97 1.36 11.04
N THR A 673 -23.37 2.54 10.55
CA THR A 673 -24.78 2.81 10.24
C THR A 673 -25.25 2.04 9.00
N ASP A 674 -26.56 1.82 8.81
CA ASP A 674 -27.08 1.10 7.63
C ASP A 674 -26.69 1.71 6.28
N GLN A 675 -26.25 2.98 6.27
CA GLN A 675 -25.80 3.71 5.08
C GLN A 675 -24.29 3.47 4.77
N GLU A 676 -23.52 2.97 5.75
CA GLU A 676 -22.07 2.73 5.71
C GLU A 676 -21.75 1.24 5.58
#